data_AF-A0A0X3U3K2-F1
#
_entry.id   AF-A0A0X3U3K2-F1
#
_cell.length_a   1.000
_cell.length_b   1.000
_cell.length_c   1.000
_cell.angle_alpha   90.00
_cell.angle_beta   90.00
_cell.angle_gamma   90.00
#
_symmetry.space_group_name_H-M   'P 1'
#
loop_
_entity.id
_entity.type
_entity.pdbx_description
1 polymer ?
#
loop_
_entity_poly.entity_id
_entity_poly.type
_entity_poly.pdbx_seq_one_letter_code
_entity_poly.pdbx_strand_id
1 'polypeptide(L)'
;MPALLVAPWGVAKDRNEEALKDLFFGASMFEAHQERYFDAIVGLDTELDQYRRLDEPELDPFSAHFGQAQFSVGDLELSYRMHHEAGRAIEAVLKGNVPQPVKNEAAYRLAKIHYHKQQPRNALHALEMIEGRVPERVRPEEQFLRARVFMELGRFEEAVSLLRDLKGESRLEGFIEYNLGIALLKAGDAERGVAELTALGKRRSGDPAQQALSDKTNLLLGSYLMEAGELERARPYFDRVQLEGPFSNRALLGAGWVEARAGRYDRALVPWKLLQARQATNEAVQESMLAVPFAYGKLDVHSTAAVNYGFALDKFGREIDTLTASIISIREGKFLEALRRKEADQVKNWVVTLRDIPGAPETHYLLDLMASNDYQEFLRNYRDLNDLFERNESWLESLTAYEDLISLRRNYYEPLLPGLDQKFRQLDARIRMRMEERDKFAARIEQMLVTRRPEYLGRSEELESLEELRQLRARTRNQVVGEDSLRRLERLEGVLQFRLATEYDARLTEAYKRLQQLNVEIEKLQTVYQSYVRSRQAATHSYTGYDDTIRNVRARLQQSQDRLDMLMARQGKMLETLAIDELERRRAQLENYQIKARFALADSYDRANELQEQREDQRKVEALQKAAEIVIEDGGAEVAPEPESSTAPADGDPLPQQNPPELGVPAEGASAQEVEQ
;
A
#
# COMPACT_ATOMS: atom_id res chain seq x y z
N MET A 1 -24.11 1.47 -12.34
CA MET A 1 -23.93 0.32 -11.42
C MET A 1 -23.78 0.83 -10.00
N PRO A 2 -24.62 0.45 -9.02
CA PRO A 2 -24.34 0.80 -7.62
C PRO A 2 -23.09 0.03 -7.18
N ALA A 3 -22.01 0.75 -6.86
CA ALA A 3 -20.74 0.15 -6.45
C ALA A 3 -20.92 -0.67 -5.16
N LEU A 4 -20.68 -1.98 -5.23
CA LEU A 4 -20.56 -2.87 -4.07
C LEU A 4 -19.43 -2.36 -3.17
N LEU A 5 -19.65 -2.33 -1.86
CA LEU A 5 -18.63 -1.85 -0.93
C LEU A 5 -17.68 -2.99 -0.52
N VAL A 6 -16.40 -2.65 -0.50
CA VAL A 6 -15.29 -3.47 0.01
C VAL A 6 -14.95 -2.94 1.42
N ALA A 7 -14.89 -3.82 2.42
CA ALA A 7 -14.34 -3.45 3.73
C ALA A 7 -12.82 -3.22 3.61
N PRO A 8 -12.23 -2.22 4.30
CA PRO A 8 -10.79 -2.00 4.30
C PRO A 8 -10.04 -3.25 4.78
N TRP A 9 -8.88 -3.51 4.18
CA TRP A 9 -8.04 -4.66 4.52
C TRP A 9 -7.50 -4.51 5.94
N GLY A 10 -8.17 -5.14 6.90
CA GLY A 10 -7.51 -5.49 8.15
C GLY A 10 -6.60 -6.67 7.87
N VAL A 11 -5.29 -6.47 7.93
CA VAL A 11 -4.40 -7.55 8.37
C VAL A 11 -5.03 -8.06 9.66
N ALA A 12 -5.33 -9.36 9.72
CA ALA A 12 -5.85 -9.96 10.95
C ALA A 12 -4.94 -9.48 12.08
N LYS A 13 -5.51 -8.71 13.02
CA LYS A 13 -4.80 -8.33 14.24
C LYS A 13 -4.59 -9.64 14.96
N ASP A 14 -3.43 -10.25 14.72
CA ASP A 14 -3.00 -11.47 15.38
C ASP A 14 -2.81 -11.07 16.85
N ARG A 15 -3.89 -11.18 17.62
CA ARG A 15 -3.89 -11.03 19.07
C ARG A 15 -3.56 -12.37 19.75
N ASN A 16 -2.99 -13.32 19.01
CA ASN A 16 -2.17 -14.32 19.63
C ASN A 16 -0.85 -13.65 19.99
N GLU A 17 -0.75 -13.23 21.25
CA GLU A 17 0.54 -13.05 21.93
C GLU A 17 1.26 -14.41 22.01
N GLU A 18 1.57 -15.04 20.88
CA GLU A 18 2.66 -16.00 20.86
C GLU A 18 3.90 -15.18 21.19
N ALA A 19 4.48 -15.44 22.36
CA ALA A 19 5.65 -14.72 22.85
C ALA A 19 6.67 -14.62 21.72
N LEU A 20 7.03 -13.39 21.32
CA LEU A 20 7.97 -13.15 20.24
C LEU A 20 9.33 -13.78 20.61
N LYS A 21 9.57 -15.00 20.12
CA LYS A 21 10.82 -15.74 20.37
C LYS A 21 11.97 -15.38 19.43
N ASP A 22 11.68 -14.72 18.32
CA ASP A 22 12.67 -14.30 17.34
C ASP A 22 12.53 -12.82 16.97
N LEU A 23 13.64 -12.11 16.91
CA LEU A 23 13.68 -10.67 16.67
C LEU A 23 13.44 -10.33 15.18
N PHE A 24 13.97 -11.11 14.25
CA PHE A 24 13.90 -10.82 12.81
C PHE A 24 12.50 -11.08 12.25
N PHE A 25 11.85 -12.15 12.73
CA PHE A 25 10.44 -12.38 12.52
C PHE A 25 9.60 -11.20 13.05
N GLY A 26 9.87 -10.76 14.28
CA GLY A 26 9.18 -9.62 14.89
C GLY A 26 9.37 -8.30 14.13
N ALA A 27 10.58 -8.04 13.64
CA ALA A 27 10.88 -6.87 12.82
C ALA A 27 10.12 -6.90 11.49
N SER A 28 10.05 -8.06 10.84
CA SER A 28 9.30 -8.22 9.59
C SER A 28 7.80 -8.02 9.81
N MET A 29 7.24 -8.56 10.91
CA MET A 29 5.84 -8.35 11.28
C MET A 29 5.57 -6.88 11.66
N PHE A 30 6.53 -6.19 12.28
CA PHE A 30 6.43 -4.76 12.57
C PHE A 30 6.35 -3.91 11.28
N GLU A 31 7.18 -4.21 10.27
CA GLU A 31 7.08 -3.55 8.96
C GLU A 31 5.73 -3.86 8.27
N ALA A 32 5.25 -5.10 8.36
CA ALA A 32 3.93 -5.47 7.86
C ALA A 32 2.79 -4.68 8.52
N HIS A 33 2.86 -4.47 9.85
CA HIS A 33 1.89 -3.65 10.58
C HIS A 33 1.91 -2.16 10.19
N GLN A 34 3.03 -1.68 9.64
CA GLN A 34 3.15 -0.34 9.08
C GLN A 34 2.75 -0.28 7.60
N GLU A 35 2.22 -1.37 7.03
CA GLU A 35 1.87 -1.52 5.62
C GLU A 35 3.09 -1.46 4.67
N ARG A 36 4.30 -1.66 5.21
CA ARG A 36 5.55 -1.74 4.44
C ARG A 36 5.79 -3.18 3.98
N TYR A 37 4.84 -3.68 3.18
CA TYR A 37 4.76 -5.09 2.82
C TYR A 37 5.99 -5.59 2.07
N PHE A 38 6.59 -4.79 1.17
CA PHE A 38 7.80 -5.19 0.46
C PHE A 38 8.97 -5.46 1.42
N ASP A 39 9.20 -4.55 2.37
CA ASP A 39 10.28 -4.68 3.36
C ASP A 39 10.04 -5.92 4.26
N ALA A 40 8.79 -6.17 4.64
CA ALA A 40 8.40 -7.36 5.40
C ALA A 40 8.60 -8.68 4.62
N ILE A 41 8.24 -8.71 3.33
CA ILE A 41 8.45 -9.87 2.45
C ILE A 41 9.95 -10.16 2.32
N VAL A 42 10.75 -9.14 1.98
CA VAL A 42 12.20 -9.30 1.82
C VAL A 42 12.85 -9.77 3.11
N GLY A 43 12.43 -9.22 4.26
CA GLY A 43 12.89 -9.66 5.58
C GLY A 43 12.61 -11.15 5.82
N LEU A 44 11.34 -11.57 5.70
CA LEU A 44 10.97 -12.98 5.92
C LEU A 44 11.59 -13.94 4.91
N ASP A 45 11.66 -13.58 3.63
CA ASP A 45 12.29 -14.42 2.61
C ASP A 45 13.77 -14.62 2.88
N THR A 46 14.45 -13.57 3.37
CA THR A 46 15.85 -13.63 3.77
C THR A 46 16.04 -14.58 4.95
N GLU A 47 15.22 -14.47 5.99
CA GLU A 47 15.28 -15.37 7.15
C GLU A 47 14.94 -16.82 6.77
N LEU A 48 13.93 -17.03 5.93
CA LEU A 48 13.54 -18.36 5.45
C LEU A 48 14.65 -19.02 4.62
N ASP A 49 15.32 -18.27 3.75
CA ASP A 49 16.44 -18.77 2.95
C ASP A 49 17.67 -19.08 3.82
N GLN A 50 17.98 -18.24 4.81
CA GLN A 50 19.04 -18.50 5.77
C GLN A 50 18.76 -19.74 6.61
N TYR A 51 17.55 -19.84 7.19
CA TYR A 51 17.13 -20.96 8.03
C TYR A 51 17.23 -22.30 7.29
N ARG A 52 16.85 -22.35 6.00
CA ARG A 52 16.94 -23.57 5.17
C ARG A 52 18.38 -24.04 4.90
N ARG A 53 19.37 -23.17 5.08
CA ARG A 53 20.80 -23.47 4.85
C ARG A 53 21.54 -23.87 6.13
N LEU A 54 20.89 -23.78 7.28
CA LEU A 54 21.48 -24.16 8.55
C LEU A 54 21.64 -25.69 8.64
N ASP A 55 22.78 -26.14 9.14
CA ASP A 55 23.03 -27.56 9.40
C ASP A 55 22.17 -28.08 10.57
N GLU A 56 21.95 -27.24 11.60
CA GLU A 56 21.17 -27.55 12.80
C GLU A 56 20.05 -26.51 13.04
N PRO A 57 18.99 -26.51 12.22
CA PRO A 57 17.93 -25.49 12.24
C PRO A 57 17.12 -25.46 13.55
N GLU A 58 17.06 -26.57 14.30
CA GLU A 58 16.30 -26.67 15.55
C GLU A 58 16.88 -25.80 16.68
N LEU A 59 18.16 -25.42 16.60
CA LEU A 59 18.80 -24.55 17.59
C LEU A 59 18.53 -23.06 17.33
N ASP A 60 18.01 -22.74 16.15
CA ASP A 60 17.72 -21.37 15.76
C ASP A 60 16.38 -20.91 16.38
N PRO A 61 16.31 -19.74 17.04
CA PRO A 61 15.06 -19.20 17.59
C PRO A 61 13.93 -19.06 16.55
N PHE A 62 14.27 -18.86 15.27
CA PHE A 62 13.32 -18.78 14.16
C PHE A 62 12.57 -20.10 13.92
N SER A 63 13.10 -21.24 14.37
CA SER A 63 12.42 -22.55 14.29
C SER A 63 11.01 -22.53 14.91
N ALA A 64 10.81 -21.73 15.96
CA ALA A 64 9.52 -21.55 16.61
C ALA A 64 8.47 -20.88 15.71
N HIS A 65 8.91 -20.04 14.75
CA HIS A 65 8.06 -19.24 13.86
C HIS A 65 8.08 -19.72 12.41
N PHE A 66 8.87 -20.74 12.06
CA PHE A 66 9.09 -21.18 10.68
C PHE A 66 7.79 -21.42 9.89
N GLY A 67 6.83 -22.13 10.48
CA GLY A 67 5.53 -22.39 9.85
C GLY A 67 4.69 -21.13 9.69
N GLN A 68 4.72 -20.23 10.67
CA GLN A 68 4.02 -18.95 10.61
C GLN A 68 4.65 -18.02 9.58
N ALA A 69 5.99 -17.95 9.50
CA ALA A 69 6.71 -17.13 8.53
C ALA A 69 6.39 -17.54 7.08
N GLN A 70 6.40 -18.85 6.78
CA GLN A 70 6.01 -19.33 5.44
C GLN A 70 4.59 -18.94 5.05
N PHE A 71 3.67 -18.97 6.02
CA PHE A 71 2.29 -18.57 5.81
C PHE A 71 2.15 -17.05 5.65
N SER A 72 2.83 -16.28 6.51
CA SER A 72 2.82 -14.82 6.49
C SER A 72 3.39 -14.26 5.18
N VAL A 73 4.43 -14.85 4.59
CA VAL A 73 4.95 -14.40 3.28
C VAL A 73 3.85 -14.40 2.22
N GLY A 74 3.09 -15.49 2.08
CA GLY A 74 1.98 -15.54 1.12
C GLY A 74 0.90 -14.48 1.39
N ASP A 75 0.61 -14.19 2.66
CA ASP A 75 -0.35 -13.16 3.05
C ASP A 75 0.14 -11.74 2.74
N LEU A 76 1.43 -11.50 2.94
CA LEU A 76 2.08 -10.24 2.63
C LEU A 76 2.21 -10.05 1.11
N GLU A 77 2.56 -11.09 0.35
CA GLU A 77 2.55 -11.09 -1.11
C GLU A 77 1.17 -10.71 -1.66
N LEU A 78 0.10 -11.23 -1.06
CA LEU A 78 -1.27 -10.84 -1.43
C LEU A 78 -1.57 -9.38 -1.12
N SER A 79 -1.14 -8.92 0.06
CA SER A 79 -1.31 -7.53 0.50
C SER A 79 -0.51 -6.57 -0.40
N TYR A 80 0.64 -7.02 -0.90
CA TYR A 80 1.49 -6.37 -1.89
C TYR A 80 1.06 -6.64 -3.35
N ARG A 81 -0.08 -7.32 -3.58
CA ARG A 81 -0.67 -7.59 -4.90
C ARG A 81 0.17 -8.44 -5.85
N MET A 82 1.05 -9.28 -5.33
CA MET A 82 1.75 -10.31 -6.08
C MET A 82 0.83 -11.51 -6.39
N HIS A 83 -0.34 -11.24 -6.98
CA HIS A 83 -1.42 -12.21 -7.18
C HIS A 83 -1.02 -13.46 -7.97
N HIS A 84 0.02 -13.38 -8.81
CA HIS A 84 0.52 -14.53 -9.56
C HIS A 84 1.39 -15.45 -8.71
N GLU A 85 2.25 -14.90 -7.86
CA GLU A 85 3.14 -15.68 -6.99
C GLU A 85 2.34 -16.27 -5.85
N ALA A 86 1.59 -15.44 -5.15
CA ALA A 86 0.67 -15.89 -4.11
C ALA A 86 -0.35 -16.90 -4.63
N GLY A 87 -0.90 -16.68 -5.84
CA GLY A 87 -1.81 -17.63 -6.47
C GLY A 87 -1.17 -19.01 -6.71
N ARG A 88 0.07 -19.06 -7.22
CA ARG A 88 0.82 -20.32 -7.40
C ARG A 88 1.14 -20.99 -6.06
N ALA A 89 1.55 -20.23 -5.06
CA ALA A 89 1.83 -20.74 -3.73
C ALA A 89 0.57 -21.36 -3.10
N ILE A 90 -0.56 -20.67 -3.19
CA ILE A 90 -1.87 -21.13 -2.69
C ILE A 90 -2.34 -22.38 -3.44
N GLU A 91 -2.20 -22.43 -4.76
CA GLU A 91 -2.52 -23.64 -5.54
C GLU A 91 -1.64 -24.84 -5.13
N ALA A 92 -0.36 -24.61 -4.80
CA ALA A 92 0.52 -25.66 -4.29
C ALA A 92 0.05 -26.18 -2.92
N VAL A 93 -0.39 -25.29 -2.02
CA VAL A 93 -0.98 -25.67 -0.72
C VAL A 93 -2.26 -26.49 -0.90
N LEU A 94 -3.14 -26.09 -1.83
CA LEU A 94 -4.38 -26.83 -2.12
C LEU A 94 -4.12 -28.25 -2.62
N LYS A 95 -3.10 -28.43 -3.47
CA LYS A 95 -2.67 -29.74 -4.02
C LYS A 95 -1.84 -30.55 -3.02
N GLY A 96 -1.28 -29.92 -1.99
CA GLY A 96 -0.44 -30.55 -0.97
C GLY A 96 -1.21 -31.44 0.02
N ASN A 97 -0.46 -32.22 0.79
CA ASN A 97 -1.00 -33.00 1.90
C ASN A 97 -1.02 -32.18 3.20
N VAL A 98 -1.88 -31.15 3.24
CA VAL A 98 -2.08 -30.28 4.41
C VAL A 98 -3.46 -30.53 5.05
N PRO A 99 -3.65 -30.21 6.35
CA PRO A 99 -4.93 -30.35 7.02
C PRO A 99 -6.06 -29.58 6.32
N GLN A 100 -7.28 -30.12 6.34
CA GLN A 100 -8.43 -29.52 5.66
C GLN A 100 -8.72 -28.06 6.05
N PRO A 101 -8.59 -27.62 7.32
CA PRO A 101 -8.76 -26.21 7.67
C PRO A 101 -7.81 -25.26 6.94
N VAL A 102 -6.58 -25.71 6.68
CA VAL A 102 -5.56 -24.96 5.92
C VAL A 102 -5.93 -24.90 4.44
N LYS A 103 -6.44 -26.01 3.87
CA LYS A 103 -6.95 -26.02 2.49
C LYS A 103 -8.14 -25.08 2.31
N ASN A 104 -9.07 -25.07 3.26
CA ASN A 104 -10.24 -24.19 3.23
C ASN A 104 -9.85 -22.72 3.27
N GLU A 105 -8.87 -22.36 4.11
CA GLU A 105 -8.34 -21.01 4.15
C GLU A 105 -7.61 -20.62 2.86
N ALA A 106 -6.80 -21.52 2.31
CA ALA A 106 -6.14 -21.33 1.02
C ALA A 106 -7.17 -21.11 -0.11
N ALA A 107 -8.25 -21.89 -0.15
CA ALA A 107 -9.34 -21.76 -1.11
C ALA A 107 -10.07 -20.40 -0.98
N TYR A 108 -10.37 -19.97 0.24
CA TYR A 108 -10.93 -18.62 0.49
C TYR A 108 -10.00 -17.51 -0.01
N ARG A 109 -8.69 -17.61 0.23
CA ARG A 109 -7.72 -16.61 -0.24
C ARG A 109 -7.63 -16.58 -1.75
N LEU A 110 -7.63 -17.75 -2.41
CA LEU A 110 -7.69 -17.84 -3.87
C LEU A 110 -8.95 -17.17 -4.43
N ALA A 111 -10.10 -17.40 -3.79
CA ALA A 111 -11.34 -16.74 -4.17
C ALA A 111 -11.24 -15.21 -4.06
N LYS A 112 -10.63 -14.70 -2.99
CA LYS A 112 -10.38 -13.26 -2.79
C LYS A 112 -9.53 -12.70 -3.93
N ILE A 113 -8.46 -13.38 -4.35
CA ILE A 113 -7.62 -12.98 -5.49
C ILE A 113 -8.45 -12.88 -6.78
N HIS A 114 -9.23 -13.92 -7.10
CA HIS A 114 -10.04 -13.93 -8.32
C HIS A 114 -11.12 -12.85 -8.30
N TYR A 115 -11.71 -12.58 -7.14
CA TYR A 115 -12.70 -11.52 -6.98
C TYR A 115 -12.07 -10.14 -7.26
N HIS A 116 -10.88 -9.86 -6.74
CA HIS A 116 -10.15 -8.62 -7.03
C HIS A 116 -9.79 -8.48 -8.51
N LYS A 117 -9.44 -9.59 -9.18
CA LYS A 117 -9.18 -9.61 -10.63
C LYS A 117 -10.45 -9.48 -11.50
N GLN A 118 -11.60 -9.16 -10.90
CA GLN A 118 -12.91 -9.10 -11.58
C GLN A 118 -13.28 -10.42 -12.29
N GLN A 119 -12.90 -11.56 -11.69
CA GLN A 119 -13.19 -12.91 -12.19
C GLN A 119 -14.18 -13.63 -11.25
N PRO A 120 -15.45 -13.20 -11.18
CA PRO A 120 -16.40 -13.73 -10.20
C PRO A 120 -16.70 -15.22 -10.37
N ARG A 121 -16.58 -15.77 -11.59
CA ARG A 121 -16.72 -17.22 -11.84
C ARG A 121 -15.58 -18.04 -11.24
N ASN A 122 -14.34 -17.58 -11.41
CA ASN A 122 -13.17 -18.24 -10.81
C ASN A 122 -13.19 -18.09 -9.29
N ALA A 123 -13.64 -16.94 -8.78
CA ALA A 123 -13.83 -16.73 -7.35
C ALA A 123 -14.85 -17.70 -6.76
N LEU A 124 -15.99 -17.89 -7.44
CA LEU A 124 -16.98 -18.87 -7.03
C LEU A 124 -16.40 -20.30 -7.02
N HIS A 125 -15.70 -20.69 -8.08
CA HIS A 125 -15.08 -22.01 -8.16
C HIS A 125 -14.11 -22.26 -6.99
N ALA A 126 -13.31 -21.24 -6.63
CA ALA A 126 -12.43 -21.32 -5.47
C ALA A 126 -13.20 -21.43 -4.14
N LEU A 127 -14.33 -20.72 -3.98
CA LEU A 127 -15.18 -20.86 -2.79
C LEU A 127 -15.87 -22.23 -2.72
N GLU A 128 -16.15 -22.86 -3.86
CA GLU A 128 -16.73 -24.20 -3.94
C GLU A 128 -15.74 -25.32 -3.57
N MET A 129 -14.42 -25.04 -3.60
CA MET A 129 -13.38 -25.97 -3.11
C MET A 129 -13.32 -26.06 -1.57
N ILE A 130 -14.04 -25.19 -0.85
CA ILE A 130 -14.08 -25.21 0.61
C ILE A 130 -14.95 -26.39 1.09
N GLU A 131 -14.35 -27.34 1.79
CA GLU A 131 -15.05 -28.52 2.33
C GLU A 131 -15.12 -28.49 3.86
N GLY A 132 -16.31 -28.69 4.42
CA GLY A 132 -16.51 -28.70 5.88
C GLY A 132 -16.51 -27.30 6.49
N ARG A 133 -15.97 -27.13 7.71
CA ARG A 133 -15.98 -25.85 8.42
C ARG A 133 -14.71 -25.05 8.14
N VAL A 134 -14.90 -23.80 7.71
CA VAL A 134 -13.85 -22.77 7.70
C VAL A 134 -13.53 -22.39 9.15
N PRO A 135 -12.27 -22.05 9.49
CA PRO A 135 -11.93 -21.50 10.80
C PRO A 135 -12.88 -20.36 11.21
N GLU A 136 -13.36 -20.35 12.47
CA GLU A 136 -14.35 -19.37 12.94
C GLU A 136 -13.92 -17.92 12.70
N ARG A 137 -12.61 -17.66 12.75
CA ARG A 137 -12.03 -16.32 12.52
C ARG A 137 -12.21 -15.77 11.10
N VAL A 138 -12.38 -16.62 10.09
CA VAL A 138 -12.49 -16.22 8.65
C VAL A 138 -13.90 -16.42 8.12
N ARG A 139 -14.74 -17.17 8.85
CA ARG A 139 -16.05 -17.58 8.39
C ARG A 139 -16.96 -16.38 8.02
N PRO A 140 -17.06 -15.29 8.81
CA PRO A 140 -17.86 -14.13 8.43
C PRO A 140 -17.38 -13.48 7.13
N GLU A 141 -16.06 -13.33 6.97
CA GLU A 141 -15.43 -12.70 5.81
C GLU A 141 -15.54 -13.57 4.54
N GLU A 142 -15.51 -14.90 4.68
CA GLU A 142 -15.76 -15.87 3.61
C GLU A 142 -17.19 -15.79 3.10
N GLN A 143 -18.17 -15.86 4.01
CA GLN A 143 -19.58 -15.80 3.64
C GLN A 143 -19.94 -14.44 3.02
N PHE A 144 -19.34 -13.36 3.53
CA PHE A 144 -19.52 -12.03 2.96
C PHE A 144 -18.93 -11.93 1.55
N LEU A 145 -17.75 -12.50 1.31
CA LEU A 145 -17.16 -12.58 -0.03
C LEU A 145 -18.04 -13.41 -0.97
N ARG A 146 -18.55 -14.56 -0.50
CA ARG A 146 -19.45 -15.43 -1.27
C ARG A 146 -20.74 -14.71 -1.68
N ALA A 147 -21.35 -13.98 -0.76
CA ALA A 147 -22.53 -13.17 -1.07
C ALA A 147 -22.24 -12.12 -2.16
N ARG A 148 -21.10 -11.44 -2.09
CA ARG A 148 -20.70 -10.47 -3.11
C ARG A 148 -20.44 -11.11 -4.47
N VAL A 149 -19.78 -12.27 -4.49
CA VAL A 149 -19.61 -13.07 -5.72
C VAL A 149 -20.96 -13.44 -6.33
N PHE A 150 -21.94 -13.84 -5.51
CA PHE A 150 -23.30 -14.10 -5.98
C PHE A 150 -23.99 -12.86 -6.55
N MET A 151 -23.85 -11.70 -5.91
CA MET A 151 -24.41 -10.44 -6.44
C MET A 151 -23.82 -10.10 -7.82
N GLU A 152 -22.51 -10.23 -8.01
CA GLU A 152 -21.84 -9.99 -9.31
C GLU A 152 -22.27 -10.99 -10.39
N LEU A 153 -22.60 -12.23 -10.01
CA LEU A 153 -23.12 -13.25 -10.91
C LEU A 153 -24.64 -13.14 -11.15
N GLY A 154 -25.33 -12.16 -10.54
CA GLY A 154 -26.78 -11.98 -10.64
C GLY A 154 -27.60 -12.96 -9.78
N ARG A 155 -26.96 -13.73 -8.91
CA ARG A 155 -27.58 -14.70 -7.99
C ARG A 155 -28.05 -14.01 -6.70
N PHE A 156 -28.97 -13.04 -6.83
CA PHE A 156 -29.33 -12.14 -5.74
C PHE A 156 -30.02 -12.83 -4.56
N GLU A 157 -30.89 -13.83 -4.80
CA GLU A 157 -31.59 -14.56 -3.73
C GLU A 157 -30.62 -15.31 -2.79
N GLU A 158 -29.58 -15.90 -3.36
CA GLU A 158 -28.54 -16.61 -2.59
C GLU A 158 -27.63 -15.64 -1.84
N ALA A 159 -27.41 -14.44 -2.39
CA ALA A 159 -26.72 -13.37 -1.66
C ALA A 159 -27.57 -12.88 -0.47
N VAL A 160 -28.89 -12.74 -0.65
CA VAL A 160 -29.82 -12.31 0.41
C VAL A 160 -29.83 -13.29 1.58
N SER A 161 -29.85 -14.60 1.32
CA SER A 161 -29.82 -15.59 2.40
C SER A 161 -28.54 -15.50 3.23
N LEU A 162 -27.37 -15.47 2.58
CA LEU A 162 -26.07 -15.36 3.26
C LEU A 162 -25.93 -14.05 4.04
N LEU A 163 -26.33 -12.92 3.46
CA LEU A 163 -26.21 -11.61 4.12
C LEU A 163 -27.16 -11.45 5.31
N ARG A 164 -28.32 -12.13 5.28
CA ARG A 164 -29.24 -12.14 6.41
C ARG A 164 -28.66 -12.89 7.60
N ASP A 165 -28.00 -14.01 7.35
CA ASP A 165 -27.37 -14.84 8.39
C ASP A 165 -26.16 -14.13 9.03
N LEU A 166 -25.47 -13.28 8.27
CA LEU A 166 -24.33 -12.48 8.75
C LEU A 166 -24.72 -11.24 9.55
N LYS A 167 -26.01 -10.88 9.60
CA LYS A 167 -26.47 -9.66 10.26
C LYS A 167 -26.11 -9.69 11.76
N GLY A 168 -25.41 -8.66 12.22
CA GLY A 168 -24.91 -8.55 13.60
C GLY A 168 -23.41 -8.76 13.75
N GLU A 169 -22.70 -9.12 12.68
CA GLU A 169 -21.25 -9.21 12.71
C GLU A 169 -20.55 -7.85 12.78
N SER A 170 -19.97 -7.56 13.95
CA SER A 170 -19.39 -6.25 14.30
C SER A 170 -18.34 -5.72 13.32
N ARG A 171 -17.50 -6.59 12.74
CA ARG A 171 -16.45 -6.18 11.79
C ARG A 171 -16.97 -5.73 10.43
N LEU A 172 -18.16 -6.18 10.06
CA LEU A 172 -18.78 -5.96 8.76
C LEU A 172 -20.06 -5.12 8.89
N GLU A 173 -20.23 -4.47 10.04
CA GLU A 173 -21.40 -3.64 10.33
C GLU A 173 -21.52 -2.49 9.31
N GLY A 174 -22.74 -2.30 8.82
CA GLY A 174 -23.08 -1.32 7.79
C GLY A 174 -22.87 -1.88 6.38
N PHE A 175 -21.75 -2.58 6.13
CA PHE A 175 -21.47 -3.18 4.83
C PHE A 175 -22.42 -4.31 4.49
N ILE A 176 -22.77 -5.15 5.48
CA ILE A 176 -23.75 -6.22 5.32
C ILE A 176 -25.12 -5.62 5.02
N GLU A 177 -25.60 -4.66 5.81
CA GLU A 177 -26.92 -4.04 5.61
C GLU A 177 -27.02 -3.32 4.26
N TYR A 178 -25.96 -2.63 3.85
CA TYR A 178 -25.89 -1.97 2.55
C TYR A 178 -26.00 -2.97 1.39
N ASN A 179 -25.18 -4.04 1.41
CA ASN A 179 -25.19 -5.05 0.36
C ASN A 179 -26.49 -5.86 0.37
N LEU A 180 -27.04 -6.17 1.56
CA LEU A 180 -28.32 -6.87 1.71
C LEU A 180 -29.45 -6.05 1.08
N GLY A 181 -29.50 -4.75 1.38
CA GLY A 181 -30.48 -3.85 0.81
C GLY A 181 -30.42 -3.81 -0.72
N ILE A 182 -29.21 -3.70 -1.30
CA ILE A 182 -29.03 -3.75 -2.76
C ILE A 182 -29.44 -5.10 -3.33
N ALA A 183 -29.06 -6.21 -2.69
CA ALA A 183 -29.42 -7.56 -3.14
C ALA A 183 -30.95 -7.74 -3.16
N LEU A 184 -31.66 -7.24 -2.14
CA LEU A 184 -33.13 -7.25 -2.07
C LEU A 184 -33.75 -6.42 -3.20
N LEU A 185 -33.26 -5.19 -3.43
CA LEU A 185 -33.73 -4.34 -4.54
C LEU A 185 -33.56 -5.05 -5.90
N LYS A 186 -32.43 -5.73 -6.11
CA LYS A 186 -32.12 -6.45 -7.35
C LYS A 186 -32.82 -7.80 -7.49
N ALA A 187 -33.18 -8.44 -6.38
CA ALA A 187 -34.01 -9.65 -6.35
C ALA A 187 -35.50 -9.35 -6.63
N GLY A 188 -35.91 -8.08 -6.62
CA GLY A 188 -37.29 -7.66 -6.87
C GLY A 188 -38.11 -7.41 -5.60
N ASP A 189 -37.55 -7.60 -4.40
CA ASP A 189 -38.19 -7.26 -3.12
C ASP A 189 -37.88 -5.80 -2.75
N ALA A 190 -38.43 -4.87 -3.55
CA ALA A 190 -38.13 -3.45 -3.45
C ALA A 190 -38.46 -2.85 -2.08
N GLU A 191 -39.61 -3.21 -1.50
CA GLU A 191 -40.06 -2.66 -0.22
C GLU A 191 -39.15 -3.08 0.95
N ARG A 192 -38.73 -4.35 1.01
CA ARG A 192 -37.76 -4.77 2.04
C ARG A 192 -36.39 -4.18 1.81
N GLY A 193 -35.93 -4.10 0.55
CA GLY A 193 -34.66 -3.47 0.22
C GLY A 193 -34.61 -2.00 0.65
N VAL A 194 -35.67 -1.23 0.36
CA VAL A 194 -35.80 0.16 0.82
C VAL A 194 -35.83 0.24 2.34
N ALA A 195 -36.56 -0.65 3.03
CA ALA A 195 -36.64 -0.64 4.49
C ALA A 195 -35.26 -0.89 5.16
N GLU A 196 -34.50 -1.89 4.69
CA GLU A 196 -33.16 -2.19 5.22
C GLU A 196 -32.18 -1.04 4.99
N LEU A 197 -32.12 -0.49 3.77
CA LEU A 197 -31.27 0.67 3.47
C LEU A 197 -31.71 1.91 4.25
N THR A 198 -33.01 2.08 4.50
CA THR A 198 -33.53 3.21 5.28
C THR A 198 -33.07 3.13 6.73
N ALA A 199 -33.05 1.92 7.31
CA ALA A 199 -32.55 1.72 8.65
C ALA A 199 -31.06 2.09 8.75
N LEU A 200 -30.25 1.72 7.75
CA LEU A 200 -28.83 2.09 7.66
C LEU A 200 -28.62 3.60 7.46
N GLY A 201 -29.36 4.22 6.54
CA GLY A 201 -29.26 5.66 6.24
C GLY A 201 -29.69 6.57 7.39
N LYS A 202 -30.48 6.07 8.35
CA LYS A 202 -30.86 6.80 9.57
C LYS A 202 -29.82 6.73 10.68
N ARG A 203 -28.85 5.80 10.62
CA ARG A 203 -27.77 5.73 11.61
C ARG A 203 -26.90 6.99 11.50
N ARG A 204 -26.59 7.60 12.65
CA ARG A 204 -25.61 8.69 12.76
C ARG A 204 -24.41 8.14 13.51
N SER A 205 -23.21 8.43 13.01
CA SER A 205 -21.96 7.98 13.62
C SER A 205 -20.98 9.14 13.76
N GLY A 206 -20.15 9.11 14.80
CA GLY A 206 -19.00 9.99 14.93
C GLY A 206 -17.80 9.54 14.09
N ASP A 207 -17.81 8.30 13.60
CA ASP A 207 -16.81 7.78 12.66
C ASP A 207 -17.11 8.30 11.24
N PRO A 208 -16.19 9.07 10.61
CA PRO A 208 -16.37 9.59 9.26
C PRO A 208 -16.68 8.51 8.22
N ALA A 209 -16.11 7.31 8.34
CA ALA A 209 -16.33 6.22 7.38
C ALA A 209 -17.76 5.69 7.44
N GLN A 210 -18.25 5.43 8.65
CA GLN A 210 -19.63 5.00 8.88
C GLN A 210 -20.65 6.10 8.53
N GLN A 211 -20.33 7.37 8.81
CA GLN A 211 -21.20 8.47 8.41
C GLN A 211 -21.26 8.62 6.88
N ALA A 212 -20.13 8.48 6.17
CA ALA A 212 -20.09 8.47 4.72
C ALA A 212 -20.92 7.30 4.14
N LEU A 213 -20.91 6.13 4.79
CA LEU A 213 -21.75 5.00 4.40
C LEU A 213 -23.25 5.29 4.52
N SER A 214 -23.69 5.90 5.63
CA SER A 214 -25.08 6.33 5.79
C SER A 214 -25.49 7.38 4.76
N ASP A 215 -24.62 8.36 4.49
CA ASP A 215 -24.87 9.40 3.48
C ASP A 215 -24.94 8.82 2.06
N LYS A 216 -24.04 7.90 1.71
CA LYS A 216 -24.09 7.14 0.44
C LYS A 216 -25.40 6.38 0.30
N THR A 217 -25.85 5.75 1.38
CA THR A 217 -27.10 4.97 1.42
C THR A 217 -28.32 5.87 1.18
N ASN A 218 -28.36 7.03 1.82
CA ASN A 218 -29.41 8.03 1.61
C ASN A 218 -29.40 8.58 0.17
N LEU A 219 -28.22 8.90 -0.38
CA LEU A 219 -28.10 9.34 -1.77
C LEU A 219 -28.63 8.28 -2.75
N LEU A 220 -28.28 7.00 -2.52
CA LEU A 220 -28.74 5.87 -3.32
C LEU A 220 -30.27 5.74 -3.28
N LEU A 221 -30.86 5.77 -2.08
CA LEU A 221 -32.31 5.65 -1.90
C LEU A 221 -33.07 6.83 -2.51
N GLY A 222 -32.59 8.06 -2.28
CA GLY A 222 -33.19 9.26 -2.87
C GLY A 222 -33.18 9.19 -4.41
N SER A 223 -32.06 8.76 -5.00
CA SER A 223 -31.92 8.61 -6.45
C SER A 223 -32.83 7.51 -6.99
N TYR A 224 -32.85 6.34 -6.35
CA TYR A 224 -33.70 5.21 -6.74
C TYR A 224 -35.19 5.58 -6.73
N LEU A 225 -35.68 6.23 -5.67
CA LEU A 225 -37.08 6.64 -5.56
C LEU A 225 -37.43 7.77 -6.54
N MET A 226 -36.49 8.69 -6.79
CA MET A 226 -36.68 9.76 -7.78
C MET A 226 -36.80 9.18 -9.21
N GLU A 227 -36.02 8.14 -9.55
CA GLU A 227 -36.13 7.42 -10.81
C GLU A 227 -37.45 6.66 -10.94
N ALA A 228 -37.96 6.10 -9.84
CA ALA A 228 -39.28 5.47 -9.77
C ALA A 228 -40.46 6.46 -9.82
N GLY A 229 -40.18 7.78 -9.86
CA GLY A 229 -41.21 8.83 -9.86
C GLY A 229 -41.82 9.13 -8.49
N GLU A 230 -41.32 8.50 -7.42
CA GLU A 230 -41.81 8.64 -6.04
C GLU A 230 -41.18 9.85 -5.33
N LEU A 231 -41.42 11.04 -5.90
CA LEU A 231 -40.73 12.29 -5.53
C LEU A 231 -40.88 12.66 -4.04
N GLU A 232 -42.09 12.53 -3.49
CA GLU A 232 -42.34 12.81 -2.06
C GLU A 232 -41.61 11.84 -1.12
N ARG A 233 -41.44 10.58 -1.53
CA ARG A 233 -40.66 9.60 -0.76
C ARG A 233 -39.16 9.83 -0.92
N ALA A 234 -38.70 10.34 -2.07
CA ALA A 234 -37.29 10.59 -2.36
C ALA A 234 -36.73 11.75 -1.53
N ARG A 235 -37.50 12.83 -1.37
CA ARG A 235 -37.05 14.08 -0.74
C ARG A 235 -36.37 13.91 0.63
N PRO A 236 -36.96 13.19 1.61
CA PRO A 236 -36.38 13.05 2.94
C PRO A 236 -35.02 12.34 2.97
N TYR A 237 -34.69 11.53 1.95
CA TYR A 237 -33.39 10.87 1.89
C TYR A 237 -32.29 11.87 1.50
N PHE A 238 -32.53 12.74 0.51
CA PHE A 238 -31.56 13.77 0.17
C PHE A 238 -31.33 14.75 1.33
N ASP A 239 -32.37 15.11 2.08
CA ASP A 239 -32.27 16.02 3.24
C ASP A 239 -31.47 15.42 4.42
N ARG A 240 -31.30 14.10 4.48
CA ARG A 240 -30.51 13.44 5.55
C ARG A 240 -29.00 13.48 5.30
N VAL A 241 -28.58 13.60 4.04
CA VAL A 241 -27.17 13.66 3.66
C VAL A 241 -26.55 14.93 4.25
N GLN A 242 -25.34 14.83 4.80
CA GLN A 242 -24.69 15.99 5.39
C GLN A 242 -24.43 17.07 4.32
N LEU A 243 -24.56 18.35 4.70
CA LEU A 243 -24.28 19.47 3.80
C LEU A 243 -22.80 19.55 3.43
N GLU A 244 -21.92 19.02 4.27
CA GLU A 244 -20.50 18.87 4.02
C GLU A 244 -20.15 17.39 3.97
N GLY A 245 -19.39 16.98 2.96
CA GLY A 245 -18.98 15.59 2.77
C GLY A 245 -19.00 15.15 1.29
N PRO A 246 -18.51 13.94 0.99
CA PRO A 246 -18.29 13.47 -0.38
C PRO A 246 -19.56 13.39 -1.23
N PHE A 247 -20.72 13.15 -0.60
CA PHE A 247 -22.00 12.96 -1.29
C PHE A 247 -22.90 14.21 -1.28
N SER A 248 -22.47 15.28 -0.60
CA SER A 248 -23.27 16.48 -0.35
C SER A 248 -23.70 17.19 -1.63
N ASN A 249 -22.77 17.41 -2.57
CA ASN A 249 -23.06 18.10 -3.84
C ASN A 249 -24.12 17.35 -4.68
N ARG A 250 -23.99 16.02 -4.78
CA ARG A 250 -24.94 15.18 -5.51
C ARG A 250 -26.30 15.12 -4.82
N ALA A 251 -26.32 15.11 -3.49
CA ALA A 251 -27.55 15.13 -2.72
C ALA A 251 -28.31 16.45 -2.89
N LEU A 252 -27.62 17.59 -2.87
CA LEU A 252 -28.21 18.91 -3.14
C LEU A 252 -28.77 19.01 -4.55
N LEU A 253 -28.03 18.52 -5.56
CA LEU A 253 -28.50 18.48 -6.94
C LEU A 253 -29.78 17.63 -7.05
N GLY A 254 -29.75 16.42 -6.49
CA GLY A 254 -30.91 15.51 -6.47
C GLY A 254 -32.12 16.10 -5.74
N ALA A 255 -31.91 16.75 -4.59
CA ALA A 255 -32.96 17.44 -3.85
C ALA A 255 -33.66 18.51 -4.70
N GLY A 256 -32.90 19.30 -5.46
CA GLY A 256 -33.47 20.29 -6.38
C GLY A 256 -34.23 19.64 -7.54
N TRP A 257 -33.71 18.54 -8.11
CA TRP A 257 -34.41 17.81 -9.17
C TRP A 257 -35.72 17.17 -8.70
N VAL A 258 -35.78 16.68 -7.47
CA VAL A 258 -37.02 16.18 -6.87
C VAL A 258 -38.09 17.27 -6.82
N GLU A 259 -37.74 18.48 -6.38
CA GLU A 259 -38.67 19.62 -6.34
C GLU A 259 -39.07 20.08 -7.74
N ALA A 260 -38.11 20.19 -8.66
CA ALA A 260 -38.36 20.63 -10.03
C ALA A 260 -39.26 19.65 -10.80
N ARG A 261 -39.07 18.33 -10.62
CA ARG A 261 -39.94 17.30 -11.20
C ARG A 261 -41.35 17.31 -10.58
N ALA A 262 -41.48 17.77 -9.33
CA ALA A 262 -42.76 17.99 -8.68
C ALA A 262 -43.43 19.34 -9.07
N GLY A 263 -42.83 20.10 -9.99
CA GLY A 263 -43.32 21.41 -10.43
C GLY A 263 -43.05 22.56 -9.44
N ARG A 264 -42.30 22.30 -8.36
CA ARG A 264 -41.99 23.28 -7.30
C ARG A 264 -40.64 23.95 -7.56
N TYR A 265 -40.58 24.73 -8.64
CA TYR A 265 -39.35 25.37 -9.10
C TYR A 265 -38.78 26.40 -8.10
N ASP A 266 -39.65 27.05 -7.33
CA ASP A 266 -39.29 27.96 -6.24
C ASP A 266 -38.49 27.24 -5.14
N ARG A 267 -38.90 26.02 -4.77
CA ARG A 267 -38.20 25.18 -3.80
C ARG A 267 -36.93 24.56 -4.36
N ALA A 268 -36.92 24.22 -5.65
CA ALA A 268 -35.75 23.68 -6.34
C ALA A 268 -34.57 24.65 -6.34
N LEU A 269 -34.84 25.96 -6.39
CA LEU A 269 -33.82 27.01 -6.35
C LEU A 269 -32.98 27.00 -5.05
N VAL A 270 -33.54 26.58 -3.91
CA VAL A 270 -32.85 26.62 -2.62
C VAL A 270 -31.58 25.76 -2.61
N PRO A 271 -31.65 24.43 -2.83
CA PRO A 271 -30.45 23.60 -2.85
C PRO A 271 -29.53 23.90 -4.04
N TRP A 272 -30.07 24.29 -5.20
CA TRP A 272 -29.23 24.60 -6.37
C TRP A 272 -28.45 25.91 -6.24
N LYS A 273 -29.00 26.94 -5.58
CA LYS A 273 -28.22 28.15 -5.26
C LYS A 273 -27.13 27.90 -4.25
N LEU A 274 -27.41 27.07 -3.23
CA LEU A 274 -26.39 26.65 -2.28
C LEU A 274 -25.25 25.89 -3.00
N LEU A 275 -25.60 25.10 -4.01
CA LEU A 275 -24.65 24.35 -4.81
C LEU A 275 -23.84 25.26 -5.76
N GLN A 276 -24.46 26.26 -6.39
CA GLN A 276 -23.81 27.24 -7.28
C GLN A 276 -22.71 28.05 -6.58
N ALA A 277 -22.78 28.23 -5.26
CA ALA A 277 -21.75 28.90 -4.46
C ALA A 277 -20.50 28.04 -4.19
N ARG A 278 -20.50 26.75 -4.56
CA ARG A 278 -19.39 25.82 -4.33
C ARG A 278 -18.39 25.82 -5.50
N GLN A 279 -17.35 24.97 -5.41
CA GLN A 279 -16.31 24.86 -6.44
C GLN A 279 -16.89 24.47 -7.81
N ALA A 280 -16.59 25.27 -8.84
CA ALA A 280 -17.11 25.12 -10.20
C ALA A 280 -16.57 23.88 -10.95
N THR A 281 -15.52 23.25 -10.44
CA THR A 281 -14.94 22.03 -11.01
C THR A 281 -15.81 20.79 -10.80
N ASN A 282 -16.76 20.83 -9.85
CA ASN A 282 -17.64 19.70 -9.55
C ASN A 282 -18.81 19.61 -10.53
N GLU A 283 -19.09 18.41 -11.04
CA GLU A 283 -20.17 18.16 -12.01
C GLU A 283 -21.54 18.62 -11.54
N ALA A 284 -21.88 18.36 -10.28
CA ALA A 284 -23.20 18.69 -9.77
C ALA A 284 -23.39 20.21 -9.65
N VAL A 285 -22.30 20.94 -9.40
CA VAL A 285 -22.28 22.41 -9.42
C VAL A 285 -22.44 22.94 -10.84
N GLN A 286 -21.74 22.34 -11.81
CA GLN A 286 -21.87 22.71 -13.22
C GLN A 286 -23.31 22.48 -13.73
N GLU A 287 -23.93 21.37 -13.36
CA GLU A 287 -25.32 21.10 -13.70
C GLU A 287 -26.27 22.09 -13.03
N SER A 288 -26.03 22.46 -11.77
CA SER A 288 -26.86 23.45 -11.08
C SER A 288 -26.76 24.85 -11.70
N MET A 289 -25.63 25.20 -12.33
CA MET A 289 -25.49 26.45 -13.09
C MET A 289 -26.43 26.52 -14.30
N LEU A 290 -26.89 25.38 -14.83
CA LEU A 290 -27.97 25.32 -15.82
C LEU A 290 -29.35 25.20 -15.18
N ALA A 291 -29.46 24.47 -14.06
CA ALA A 291 -30.72 24.21 -13.40
C ALA A 291 -31.33 25.45 -12.73
N VAL A 292 -30.51 26.33 -12.14
CA VAL A 292 -30.94 27.61 -11.54
C VAL A 292 -31.62 28.53 -12.57
N PRO A 293 -30.98 28.91 -13.69
CA PRO A 293 -31.64 29.73 -14.70
C PRO A 293 -32.84 29.03 -15.34
N PHE A 294 -32.79 27.71 -15.50
CA PHE A 294 -33.95 26.92 -15.94
C PHE A 294 -35.16 27.08 -15.00
N ALA A 295 -34.96 26.97 -13.69
CA ALA A 295 -36.03 27.18 -12.71
C ALA A 295 -36.58 28.61 -12.75
N TYR A 296 -35.71 29.62 -12.90
CA TYR A 296 -36.17 31.00 -13.08
C TYR A 296 -37.02 31.19 -14.32
N GLY A 297 -36.65 30.57 -15.44
CA GLY A 297 -37.45 30.59 -16.66
C GLY A 297 -38.80 29.91 -16.49
N LYS A 298 -38.89 28.85 -15.67
CA LYS A 298 -40.17 28.18 -15.33
C LYS A 298 -41.04 28.94 -14.33
N LEU A 299 -40.48 29.95 -13.66
CA LEU A 299 -41.19 30.88 -12.78
C LEU A 299 -41.52 32.21 -13.49
N ASP A 300 -41.39 32.25 -14.82
CA ASP A 300 -41.60 33.43 -15.67
C ASP A 300 -40.71 34.64 -15.31
N VAL A 301 -39.54 34.39 -14.70
CA VAL A 301 -38.53 35.40 -14.36
C VAL A 301 -37.38 35.37 -15.37
N HIS A 302 -37.69 35.65 -16.64
CA HIS A 302 -36.75 35.44 -17.75
C HIS A 302 -35.52 36.35 -17.74
N SER A 303 -35.62 37.62 -17.30
CA SER A 303 -34.45 38.50 -17.19
C SER A 303 -33.40 37.95 -16.21
N THR A 304 -33.85 37.41 -15.08
CA THR A 304 -32.97 36.76 -14.10
C THR A 304 -32.42 35.44 -14.63
N ALA A 305 -33.22 34.69 -15.39
CA ALA A 305 -32.76 33.48 -16.08
C ALA A 305 -31.63 33.80 -17.08
N ALA A 306 -31.80 34.84 -17.91
CA ALA A 306 -30.80 35.28 -18.87
C ALA A 306 -29.47 35.67 -18.18
N VAL A 307 -29.51 36.45 -17.10
CA VAL A 307 -28.30 36.81 -16.34
C VAL A 307 -27.59 35.55 -15.79
N ASN A 308 -28.34 34.58 -15.26
CA ASN A 308 -27.76 33.36 -14.72
C ASN A 308 -27.21 32.42 -15.81
N TYR A 309 -27.84 32.36 -16.99
CA TYR A 309 -27.26 31.64 -18.14
C TYR A 309 -25.98 32.32 -18.64
N GLY A 310 -25.94 33.66 -18.69
CA GLY A 310 -24.72 34.41 -19.01
C GLY A 310 -23.57 34.12 -18.04
N PHE A 311 -23.87 34.08 -16.74
CA PHE A 311 -22.90 33.67 -15.71
C PHE A 311 -22.39 32.23 -15.92
N ALA A 312 -23.29 31.30 -16.24
CA ALA A 312 -22.92 29.91 -16.51
C ALA A 312 -22.00 29.79 -17.74
N LEU A 313 -22.26 30.55 -18.81
CA LEU A 313 -21.43 30.57 -20.02
C LEU A 313 -20.00 31.03 -19.76
N ASP A 314 -19.83 32.11 -19.01
CA ASP A 314 -18.52 32.64 -18.61
C ASP A 314 -17.75 31.62 -17.74
N LYS A 315 -18.43 30.95 -16.82
CA LYS A 315 -17.82 29.90 -15.99
C LYS A 315 -17.42 28.69 -16.82
N PHE A 316 -18.30 28.14 -17.66
CA PHE A 316 -17.96 26.99 -18.50
C PHE A 316 -16.81 27.29 -19.46
N GLY A 317 -16.74 28.50 -20.03
CA GLY A 317 -15.61 28.91 -20.88
C GLY A 317 -14.27 28.80 -20.16
N ARG A 318 -14.14 29.41 -18.97
CA ARG A 318 -12.89 29.35 -18.18
C ARG A 318 -12.51 27.93 -17.77
N GLU A 319 -13.50 27.10 -17.43
CA GLU A 319 -13.26 25.70 -17.04
C GLU A 319 -12.81 24.86 -18.26
N ILE A 320 -13.37 25.10 -19.45
CA ILE A 320 -12.92 24.46 -20.70
C ILE A 320 -11.47 24.85 -21.03
N ASP A 321 -11.09 26.12 -20.84
CA ASP A 321 -9.72 26.59 -21.05
C ASP A 321 -8.74 25.95 -20.04
N THR A 322 -9.20 25.76 -18.81
CA THR A 322 -8.41 25.09 -17.76
C THR A 322 -8.20 23.62 -18.11
N LEU A 323 -9.27 22.87 -18.43
CA LEU A 323 -9.20 21.48 -18.92
C LEU A 323 -8.34 21.36 -20.19
N THR A 324 -8.47 22.37 -21.06
CA THR A 324 -7.53 22.83 -22.09
C THR A 324 -6.06 22.53 -21.81
N ALA A 325 -5.54 23.40 -20.94
CA ALA A 325 -4.18 23.37 -20.44
C ALA A 325 -3.86 22.06 -19.71
N SER A 326 -4.83 21.50 -18.98
CA SER A 326 -4.68 20.25 -18.25
C SER A 326 -4.31 19.05 -19.13
N ILE A 327 -5.05 18.89 -20.21
CA ILE A 327 -4.81 17.80 -21.17
C ILE A 327 -3.43 17.95 -21.81
N ILE A 328 -3.02 19.19 -22.14
CA ILE A 328 -1.69 19.46 -22.72
C ILE A 328 -0.58 19.13 -21.72
N SER A 329 -0.71 19.58 -20.47
CA SER A 329 0.23 19.34 -19.38
C SER A 329 0.45 17.84 -19.10
N ILE A 330 -0.62 17.05 -19.12
CA ILE A 330 -0.52 15.58 -18.99
C ILE A 330 0.18 14.96 -20.20
N ARG A 331 -0.13 15.41 -21.43
CA ARG A 331 0.53 14.92 -22.66
C ARG A 331 2.03 15.24 -22.71
N GLU A 332 2.47 16.30 -22.04
CA GLU A 332 3.87 16.68 -21.88
C GLU A 332 4.61 15.85 -20.81
N GLY A 333 3.93 14.95 -20.08
CA GLY A 333 4.53 14.07 -19.08
C GLY A 333 4.68 14.68 -17.68
N LYS A 334 4.31 15.96 -17.49
CA LYS A 334 4.43 16.69 -16.21
C LYS A 334 3.64 16.01 -15.07
N PHE A 335 2.53 15.37 -15.42
CA PHE A 335 1.72 14.62 -14.46
C PHE A 335 2.45 13.42 -13.88
N LEU A 336 3.13 12.62 -14.71
CA LEU A 336 3.93 11.48 -14.27
C LEU A 336 5.16 11.94 -13.48
N GLU A 337 5.82 13.02 -13.90
CA GLU A 337 6.94 13.59 -13.14
C GLU A 337 6.53 14.02 -11.73
N ALA A 338 5.34 14.61 -11.59
CA ALA A 338 4.79 14.95 -10.28
C ALA A 338 4.49 13.69 -9.44
N LEU A 339 4.07 12.59 -10.06
CA LEU A 339 3.80 11.32 -9.39
C LEU A 339 5.06 10.59 -8.89
N ARG A 340 6.22 10.85 -9.48
CA ARG A 340 7.51 10.23 -9.08
C ARG A 340 8.14 10.88 -7.85
N ARG A 341 7.63 12.02 -7.37
CA ARG A 341 8.25 12.77 -6.27
C ARG A 341 7.98 12.12 -4.92
N LYS A 342 9.00 11.99 -4.07
CA LYS A 342 8.96 11.31 -2.76
C LYS A 342 7.97 11.93 -1.77
N GLU A 343 7.59 13.20 -1.92
CA GLU A 343 6.55 13.80 -1.10
C GLU A 343 5.18 13.11 -1.28
N ALA A 344 5.01 12.33 -2.35
CA ALA A 344 3.80 11.56 -2.61
C ALA A 344 3.60 10.34 -1.71
N ASP A 345 4.67 9.76 -1.17
CA ASP A 345 4.62 8.51 -0.40
C ASP A 345 4.39 8.75 1.10
N GLN A 346 4.70 9.94 1.60
CA GLN A 346 4.61 10.25 3.03
C GLN A 346 3.19 10.63 3.49
N VAL A 347 2.26 10.89 2.57
CA VAL A 347 0.93 11.39 2.91
C VAL A 347 -0.14 10.31 2.80
N LYS A 348 -0.59 9.79 3.95
CA LYS A 348 -1.86 9.06 4.04
C LYS A 348 -2.97 9.96 3.48
N ASN A 349 -3.69 9.49 2.46
CA ASN A 349 -4.64 10.24 1.64
C ASN A 349 -4.02 11.21 0.62
N TRP A 350 -2.90 10.82 0.00
CA TRP A 350 -2.33 11.50 -1.18
C TRP A 350 -3.38 12.02 -2.17
N VAL A 351 -4.46 11.27 -2.45
CA VAL A 351 -5.54 11.70 -3.36
C VAL A 351 -6.10 13.10 -3.00
N VAL A 352 -6.16 13.41 -1.70
CA VAL A 352 -6.58 14.71 -1.18
C VAL A 352 -5.49 15.74 -1.37
N THR A 353 -4.22 15.37 -1.20
CA THR A 353 -3.03 16.24 -1.33
C THR A 353 -2.73 16.62 -2.78
N LEU A 354 -3.15 15.84 -3.80
CA LEU A 354 -2.98 16.31 -5.18
C LEU A 354 -3.71 17.62 -5.46
N ARG A 355 -4.80 17.89 -4.72
CA ARG A 355 -5.55 19.15 -4.82
C ARG A 355 -4.69 20.36 -4.48
N ASP A 356 -3.63 20.15 -3.71
CA ASP A 356 -2.75 21.18 -3.20
C ASP A 356 -1.39 21.21 -3.92
N ILE A 357 -1.17 20.37 -4.95
CA ILE A 357 0.07 20.38 -5.73
C ILE A 357 0.17 21.71 -6.49
N PRO A 358 1.17 22.56 -6.19
CA PRO A 358 1.34 23.81 -6.92
C PRO A 358 1.60 23.53 -8.40
N GLY A 359 0.78 24.12 -9.28
CA GLY A 359 0.97 24.02 -10.73
C GLY A 359 0.30 22.82 -11.41
N ALA A 360 -0.61 22.09 -10.74
CA ALA A 360 -1.37 21.00 -11.35
C ALA A 360 -2.91 21.17 -11.14
N PRO A 361 -3.57 22.10 -11.84
CA PRO A 361 -5.02 22.33 -11.69
C PRO A 361 -5.89 21.13 -12.09
N GLU A 362 -5.33 20.22 -12.90
CA GLU A 362 -5.80 18.91 -13.36
C GLU A 362 -6.48 18.09 -12.25
N THR A 363 -5.91 18.13 -11.05
CA THR A 363 -6.15 17.17 -9.97
C THR A 363 -7.54 17.32 -9.36
N HIS A 364 -8.18 18.47 -9.54
CA HIS A 364 -9.56 18.70 -9.11
C HIS A 364 -10.58 17.97 -10.00
N TYR A 365 -10.31 17.82 -11.29
CA TYR A 365 -11.23 17.17 -12.24
C TYR A 365 -11.13 15.65 -12.20
N LEU A 366 -9.98 15.13 -11.78
CA LEU A 366 -9.71 13.71 -11.73
C LEU A 366 -10.26 13.03 -10.47
N LEU A 367 -10.92 13.73 -9.53
CA LEU A 367 -11.37 13.13 -8.27
C LEU A 367 -12.22 11.86 -8.43
N ASP A 368 -13.20 11.87 -9.34
CA ASP A 368 -14.05 10.71 -9.59
C ASP A 368 -13.26 9.57 -10.25
N LEU A 369 -12.36 9.91 -11.19
CA LEU A 369 -11.46 8.93 -11.80
C LEU A 369 -10.50 8.34 -10.76
N MET A 370 -9.92 9.18 -9.91
CA MET A 370 -9.06 8.77 -8.82
C MET A 370 -9.81 7.98 -7.76
N ALA A 371 -11.12 8.16 -7.60
CA ALA A 371 -11.92 7.31 -6.74
C ALA A 371 -12.28 5.96 -7.40
N SER A 372 -12.10 5.82 -8.72
CA SER A 372 -12.35 4.57 -9.42
C SER A 372 -11.35 3.49 -9.03
N ASN A 373 -11.82 2.25 -8.95
CA ASN A 373 -10.99 1.11 -8.56
C ASN A 373 -9.86 0.90 -9.56
N ASP A 374 -10.17 0.93 -10.86
CA ASP A 374 -9.20 0.65 -11.90
C ASP A 374 -8.05 1.66 -11.86
N TYR A 375 -8.35 2.96 -11.80
CA TYR A 375 -7.31 3.99 -11.72
C TYR A 375 -6.47 3.88 -10.44
N GLN A 376 -7.09 3.58 -9.29
CA GLN A 376 -6.35 3.34 -8.05
C GLN A 376 -5.41 2.14 -8.15
N GLU A 377 -5.82 1.07 -8.81
CA GLU A 377 -4.94 -0.08 -9.05
C GLU A 377 -3.77 0.30 -9.97
N PHE A 378 -4.02 0.98 -11.10
CA PHE A 378 -2.97 1.45 -12.00
C PHE A 378 -1.98 2.38 -11.28
N LEU A 379 -2.50 3.34 -10.51
CA LEU A 379 -1.70 4.34 -9.79
C LEU A 379 -0.80 3.67 -8.76
N ARG A 380 -1.36 2.77 -7.95
CA ARG A 380 -0.59 2.08 -6.93
C ARG A 380 0.43 1.13 -7.56
N ASN A 381 0.10 0.43 -8.65
CA ASN A 381 1.08 -0.40 -9.38
C ASN A 381 2.24 0.45 -9.93
N TYR A 382 1.95 1.65 -10.44
CA TYR A 382 2.99 2.58 -10.91
C TYR A 382 3.92 3.01 -9.77
N ARG A 383 3.38 3.25 -8.56
CA ARG A 383 4.18 3.56 -7.38
C ARG A 383 5.06 2.42 -6.93
N ASP A 384 4.51 1.21 -6.83
CA ASP A 384 5.29 0.04 -6.46
C ASP A 384 6.47 -0.13 -7.44
N LEU A 385 6.23 0.11 -8.74
CA LEU A 385 7.31 0.10 -9.73
C LEU A 385 8.33 1.22 -9.52
N ASN A 386 7.91 2.44 -9.18
CA ASN A 386 8.83 3.56 -8.88
C ASN A 386 9.65 3.30 -7.63
N ASP A 387 9.06 2.77 -6.55
CA ASP A 387 9.78 2.40 -5.32
C ASP A 387 10.83 1.31 -5.62
N LEU A 388 10.45 0.28 -6.38
CA LEU A 388 11.39 -0.76 -6.84
C LEU A 388 12.52 -0.19 -7.71
N PHE A 389 12.21 0.78 -8.57
CA PHE A 389 13.19 1.45 -9.42
C PHE A 389 14.22 2.21 -8.59
N GLU A 390 13.78 3.02 -7.64
CA GLU A 390 14.66 3.80 -6.76
C GLU A 390 15.49 2.90 -5.83
N ARG A 391 14.89 1.81 -5.34
CA ARG A 391 15.60 0.81 -4.53
C ARG A 391 16.69 0.13 -5.32
N ASN A 392 16.43 -0.27 -6.57
CA ASN A 392 17.45 -0.84 -7.43
C ASN A 392 18.60 0.15 -7.69
N GLU A 393 18.32 1.44 -7.91
CA GLU A 393 19.39 2.45 -8.04
C GLU A 393 20.25 2.50 -6.77
N SER A 394 19.61 2.60 -5.60
CA SER A 394 20.29 2.59 -4.30
C SER A 394 21.10 1.30 -4.06
N TRP A 395 20.58 0.15 -4.49
CA TRP A 395 21.29 -1.12 -4.39
C TRP A 395 22.48 -1.20 -5.35
N LEU A 396 22.37 -0.67 -6.57
CA LEU A 396 23.49 -0.57 -7.51
C LEU A 396 24.60 0.34 -6.96
N GLU A 397 24.25 1.46 -6.34
CA GLU A 397 25.19 2.32 -5.62
C GLU A 397 25.85 1.57 -4.45
N SER A 398 25.05 0.87 -3.64
CA SER A 398 25.53 0.08 -2.51
C SER A 398 26.49 -1.03 -2.93
N LEU A 399 26.24 -1.71 -4.06
CA LEU A 399 27.15 -2.72 -4.61
C LEU A 399 28.52 -2.13 -4.95
N THR A 400 28.57 -0.89 -5.45
CA THR A 400 29.82 -0.19 -5.72
C THR A 400 30.61 0.03 -4.43
N ALA A 401 29.94 0.46 -3.36
CA ALA A 401 30.56 0.60 -2.05
C ALA A 401 31.08 -0.73 -1.47
N TYR A 402 30.36 -1.85 -1.68
CA TYR A 402 30.83 -3.17 -1.27
C TYR A 402 32.07 -3.62 -2.04
N GLU A 403 32.14 -3.37 -3.35
CA GLU A 403 33.33 -3.67 -4.16
C GLU A 403 34.56 -2.89 -3.69
N ASP A 404 34.38 -1.60 -3.37
CA ASP A 404 35.45 -0.76 -2.83
C ASP A 404 35.95 -1.29 -1.50
N LEU A 405 35.03 -1.67 -0.60
CA LEU A 405 35.36 -2.24 0.71
C LEU A 405 36.08 -3.59 0.59
N ILE A 406 35.62 -4.48 -0.29
CA ILE A 406 36.25 -5.78 -0.55
C ILE A 406 37.65 -5.58 -1.14
N SER A 407 37.80 -4.66 -2.09
CA SER A 407 39.08 -4.33 -2.71
C SER A 407 40.07 -3.77 -1.69
N LEU A 408 39.61 -2.87 -0.80
CA LEU A 408 40.44 -2.32 0.27
C LEU A 408 40.90 -3.41 1.25
N ARG A 409 40.00 -4.32 1.63
CA ARG A 409 40.33 -5.47 2.51
C ARG A 409 41.31 -6.42 1.83
N ARG A 410 41.12 -6.73 0.54
CA ARG A 410 42.02 -7.57 -0.26
C ARG A 410 43.43 -6.97 -0.28
N ASN A 411 43.55 -5.70 -0.65
CA ASN A 411 44.83 -4.99 -0.74
C ASN A 411 45.58 -4.94 0.61
N TYR A 412 44.84 -4.92 1.73
CA TYR A 412 45.43 -4.95 3.07
C TYR A 412 45.87 -6.36 3.49
N TYR A 413 44.99 -7.36 3.40
CA TYR A 413 45.24 -8.70 3.97
C TYR A 413 46.07 -9.62 3.07
N GLU A 414 45.85 -9.59 1.76
CA GLU A 414 46.50 -10.50 0.80
C GLU A 414 48.03 -10.48 0.86
N PRO A 415 48.72 -9.32 0.95
CA PRO A 415 50.18 -9.31 1.11
C PRO A 415 50.66 -9.72 2.51
N LEU A 416 49.84 -9.54 3.55
CA LEU A 416 50.23 -9.79 4.95
C LEU A 416 50.10 -11.27 5.36
N LEU A 417 49.05 -11.94 4.87
CA LEU A 417 48.68 -13.30 5.30
C LEU A 417 49.77 -14.36 5.06
N PRO A 418 50.49 -14.41 3.92
CA PRO A 418 51.50 -15.45 3.69
C PRO A 418 52.63 -15.46 4.71
N GLY A 419 53.12 -14.26 5.09
CA GLY A 419 54.18 -14.12 6.09
C GLY A 419 53.71 -14.47 7.50
N LEU A 420 52.47 -14.11 7.84
CA LEU A 420 51.85 -14.49 9.12
C LEU A 420 51.59 -16.00 9.19
N ASP A 421 51.12 -16.61 8.10
CA ASP A 421 50.85 -18.04 8.01
C ASP A 421 52.12 -18.89 8.15
N GLN A 422 53.26 -18.41 7.67
CA GLN A 422 54.54 -19.10 7.86
C GLN A 422 54.97 -19.06 9.33
N LYS A 423 54.90 -17.89 9.98
CA LYS A 423 55.23 -17.73 11.40
C LYS A 423 54.28 -18.54 12.29
N PHE A 424 52.98 -18.51 11.98
CA PHE A 424 51.97 -19.24 12.72
C PHE A 424 52.15 -20.76 12.59
N ARG A 425 52.49 -21.29 11.41
CA ARG A 425 52.79 -22.73 11.24
C ARG A 425 53.93 -23.20 12.14
N GLN A 426 54.97 -22.38 12.31
CA GLN A 426 56.09 -22.70 13.22
C GLN A 426 55.65 -22.68 14.69
N LEU A 427 54.79 -21.73 15.08
CA LEU A 427 54.24 -21.64 16.43
C LEU A 427 53.25 -22.78 16.71
N ASP A 428 52.35 -23.10 15.79
CA ASP A 428 51.37 -24.18 15.90
C ASP A 428 52.07 -25.52 16.14
N ALA A 429 53.13 -25.83 15.40
CA ALA A 429 53.94 -27.03 15.63
C ALA A 429 54.52 -27.09 17.06
N ARG A 430 55.02 -25.97 17.59
CA ARG A 430 55.54 -25.89 18.97
C ARG A 430 54.42 -26.02 19.99
N ILE A 431 53.28 -25.38 19.76
CA ILE A 431 52.12 -25.43 20.65
C ILE A 431 51.62 -26.87 20.74
N ARG A 432 51.42 -27.56 19.62
CA ARG A 432 51.01 -28.98 19.59
C ARG A 432 51.98 -29.87 20.36
N MET A 433 53.28 -29.70 20.13
CA MET A 433 54.32 -30.43 20.86
C MET A 433 54.24 -30.19 22.38
N ARG A 434 54.02 -28.94 22.83
CA ARG A 434 53.84 -28.65 24.26
C ARG A 434 52.56 -29.22 24.85
N MET A 435 51.47 -29.27 24.08
CA MET A 435 50.23 -29.94 24.50
C MET A 435 50.48 -31.45 24.70
N GLU A 436 51.14 -32.11 23.74
CA GLU A 436 51.49 -33.53 23.85
C GLU A 436 52.40 -33.83 25.06
N GLU A 437 53.38 -32.97 25.34
CA GLU A 437 54.22 -33.09 26.55
C GLU A 437 53.40 -32.98 27.84
N ARG A 438 52.48 -32.00 27.90
CA ARG A 438 51.57 -31.86 29.04
C ARG A 438 50.69 -33.09 29.21
N ASP A 439 50.15 -33.64 28.13
CA ASP A 439 49.28 -34.82 28.19
C ASP A 439 50.07 -36.05 28.67
N LYS A 440 51.34 -36.19 28.27
CA LYS A 440 52.25 -37.20 28.81
C LYS A 440 52.49 -37.02 30.31
N PHE A 441 52.69 -35.78 30.79
CA PHE A 441 52.85 -35.52 32.23
C PHE A 441 51.57 -35.81 33.01
N ALA A 442 50.41 -35.41 32.48
CA ALA A 442 49.12 -35.69 33.08
C ALA A 442 48.88 -37.20 33.21
N ALA A 443 49.04 -37.95 32.11
CA ALA A 443 48.89 -39.40 32.12
C ALA A 443 49.86 -40.09 33.10
N ARG A 444 51.11 -39.61 33.19
CA ARG A 444 52.10 -40.18 34.12
C ARG A 444 51.76 -39.89 35.58
N ILE A 445 51.25 -38.70 35.90
CA ILE A 445 50.79 -38.34 37.25
C ILE A 445 49.54 -39.16 37.62
N GLU A 446 48.60 -39.32 36.69
CA GLU A 446 47.41 -40.17 36.90
C GLU A 446 47.78 -41.64 37.14
N GLN A 447 48.72 -42.19 36.37
CA GLN A 447 49.24 -43.54 36.61
C GLN A 447 49.90 -43.69 37.98
N MET A 448 50.55 -42.64 38.50
CA MET A 448 51.15 -42.64 39.84
C MET A 448 50.13 -42.63 40.99
N LEU A 449 48.86 -42.29 40.72
CA LEU A 449 47.77 -42.45 41.68
C LEU A 449 47.37 -43.93 41.84
N VAL A 450 47.52 -44.73 40.78
CA VAL A 450 47.17 -46.16 40.76
C VAL A 450 48.37 -47.03 41.15
N THR A 451 49.57 -46.70 40.66
CA THR A 451 50.82 -47.44 40.92
C THR A 451 51.88 -46.54 41.52
N ARG A 452 52.20 -46.74 42.81
CA ARG A 452 53.22 -45.95 43.53
C ARG A 452 54.61 -46.17 42.95
N ARG A 453 55.21 -45.13 42.36
CA ARG A 453 56.59 -45.16 41.81
C ARG A 453 57.39 -43.92 42.25
N PRO A 454 58.01 -43.96 43.44
CA PRO A 454 58.69 -42.80 44.04
C PRO A 454 59.84 -42.23 43.20
N GLU A 455 60.48 -43.08 42.40
CA GLU A 455 61.60 -42.71 41.54
C GLU A 455 61.20 -41.66 40.49
N TYR A 456 59.94 -41.63 40.02
CA TYR A 456 59.54 -40.72 38.94
C TYR A 456 59.32 -39.26 39.36
N LEU A 457 59.35 -38.97 40.66
CA LEU A 457 59.26 -37.62 41.24
C LEU A 457 60.57 -37.24 41.95
N GLY A 458 61.66 -37.96 41.69
CA GLY A 458 63.00 -37.61 42.16
C GLY A 458 63.49 -36.30 41.53
N ARG A 459 64.27 -35.52 42.26
CA ARG A 459 65.00 -34.37 41.68
C ARG A 459 66.09 -34.89 40.74
N SER A 460 66.52 -34.08 39.77
CA SER A 460 67.58 -34.48 38.82
C SER A 460 68.84 -34.98 39.54
N GLU A 461 69.30 -34.26 40.57
CA GLU A 461 70.48 -34.64 41.38
C GLU A 461 70.29 -35.97 42.14
N GLU A 462 69.07 -36.25 42.63
CA GLU A 462 68.76 -37.49 43.35
C GLU A 462 68.65 -38.68 42.40
N LEU A 463 68.15 -38.45 41.18
CA LEU A 463 68.10 -39.44 40.11
C LEU A 463 69.48 -39.76 39.55
N GLU A 464 70.32 -38.75 39.35
CA GLU A 464 71.73 -38.90 38.98
C GLU A 464 72.49 -39.67 40.07
N SER A 465 72.33 -39.28 41.33
CA SER A 465 72.93 -40.00 42.47
C SER A 465 72.45 -41.45 42.55
N LEU A 466 71.16 -41.72 42.29
CA LEU A 466 70.62 -43.08 42.22
C LEU A 466 71.24 -43.89 41.08
N GLU A 467 71.40 -43.28 39.90
CA GLU A 467 71.97 -43.94 38.74
C GLU A 467 73.47 -44.20 38.91
N GLU A 468 74.21 -43.25 39.47
CA GLU A 468 75.61 -43.43 39.86
C GLU A 468 75.75 -44.56 40.89
N LEU A 469 74.88 -44.61 41.89
CA LEU A 469 74.87 -45.70 42.88
C LEU A 469 74.51 -47.05 42.25
N ARG A 470 73.57 -47.10 41.28
CA ARG A 470 73.25 -48.31 40.51
C ARG A 470 74.43 -48.78 39.67
N GLN A 471 75.12 -47.87 38.99
CA GLN A 471 76.31 -48.17 38.21
C GLN A 471 77.48 -48.65 39.09
N LEU A 472 77.69 -48.01 40.24
CA LEU A 472 78.66 -48.45 41.24
C LEU A 472 78.30 -49.83 41.79
N ARG A 473 77.02 -50.09 42.08
CA ARG A 473 76.54 -51.42 42.52
C ARG A 473 76.78 -52.50 41.47
N ALA A 474 76.54 -52.18 40.20
CA ALA A 474 76.76 -53.10 39.08
C ALA A 474 78.25 -53.43 38.90
N ARG A 475 79.15 -52.44 39.04
CA ARG A 475 80.61 -52.65 38.99
C ARG A 475 81.12 -53.48 40.18
N THR A 476 80.54 -53.24 41.36
CA THR A 476 80.91 -53.93 42.61
C THR A 476 80.54 -55.42 42.60
N ARG A 477 79.56 -55.85 41.78
CA ARG A 477 79.22 -57.28 41.61
C ARG A 477 80.30 -58.10 40.91
N ASN A 478 81.17 -57.47 40.11
CA ASN A 478 82.18 -58.15 39.29
C ASN A 478 83.61 -58.02 39.84
N GLN A 479 83.79 -57.46 41.04
CA GLN A 479 85.08 -57.28 41.71
C GLN A 479 85.00 -57.70 43.18
N VAL A 480 86.11 -58.17 43.75
CA VAL A 480 86.21 -58.46 45.20
C VAL A 480 86.36 -57.13 45.93
N VAL A 481 85.26 -56.64 46.50
CA VAL A 481 85.20 -55.37 47.24
C VAL A 481 84.96 -55.67 48.73
N GLY A 482 85.61 -54.92 49.62
CA GLY A 482 85.48 -55.13 51.07
C GLY A 482 84.05 -54.90 51.58
N GLU A 483 83.60 -55.71 52.56
CA GLU A 483 82.24 -55.66 53.13
C GLU A 483 81.82 -54.26 53.57
N ASP A 484 82.76 -53.45 54.05
CA ASP A 484 82.48 -52.11 54.58
C ASP A 484 82.07 -51.12 53.47
N SER A 485 82.62 -51.27 52.26
CA SER A 485 82.25 -50.46 51.09
C SER A 485 80.87 -50.85 50.56
N LEU A 486 80.53 -52.15 50.59
CA LEU A 486 79.19 -52.64 50.24
C LEU A 486 78.13 -52.11 51.22
N ARG A 487 78.40 -52.17 52.53
CA ARG A 487 77.49 -51.62 53.56
C ARG A 487 77.30 -50.11 53.41
N ARG A 488 78.34 -49.37 53.01
CA ARG A 488 78.24 -47.93 52.75
C ARG A 488 77.37 -47.63 51.53
N LEU A 489 77.51 -48.42 50.46
CA LEU A 489 76.70 -48.27 49.25
C LEU A 489 75.23 -48.59 49.53
N GLU A 490 74.94 -49.68 50.25
CA GLU A 490 73.57 -50.02 50.68
C GLU A 490 72.95 -48.96 51.59
N ARG A 491 73.75 -48.34 52.48
CA ARG A 491 73.29 -47.24 53.32
C ARG A 491 72.92 -46.00 52.50
N LEU A 492 73.75 -45.62 51.53
CA LEU A 492 73.48 -44.47 50.67
C LEU A 492 72.24 -44.69 49.79
N GLU A 493 72.11 -45.89 49.21
CA GLU A 493 70.92 -46.27 48.43
C GLU A 493 69.66 -46.30 49.31
N GLY A 494 69.75 -46.87 50.52
CA GLY A 494 68.65 -46.91 51.48
C GLY A 494 68.22 -45.52 51.96
N VAL A 495 69.16 -44.60 52.19
CA VAL A 495 68.84 -43.20 52.56
C VAL A 495 68.10 -42.48 51.43
N LEU A 496 68.55 -42.66 50.18
CA LEU A 496 67.88 -42.06 49.02
C LEU A 496 66.49 -42.67 48.77
N GLN A 497 66.36 -44.00 48.83
CA GLN A 497 65.07 -44.67 48.70
C GLN A 497 64.10 -44.28 49.83
N PHE A 498 64.59 -44.19 51.06
CA PHE A 498 63.79 -43.73 52.21
C PHE A 498 63.30 -42.30 52.02
N ARG A 499 64.18 -41.40 51.56
CA ARG A 499 63.81 -40.01 51.27
C ARG A 499 62.77 -39.90 50.16
N LEU A 500 62.97 -40.63 49.05
CA LEU A 500 62.01 -40.64 47.94
C LEU A 500 60.67 -41.22 48.34
N ALA A 501 60.65 -42.27 49.17
CA ALA A 501 59.41 -42.87 49.65
C ALA A 501 58.66 -41.99 50.65
N THR A 502 59.36 -41.32 51.56
CA THR A 502 58.77 -40.46 52.62
C THR A 502 58.27 -39.12 52.07
N GLU A 503 59.00 -38.50 51.15
CA GLU A 503 58.59 -37.24 50.52
C GLU A 503 57.62 -37.45 49.33
N TYR A 504 57.32 -38.71 48.95
CA TYR A 504 56.52 -39.05 47.76
C TYR A 504 55.16 -38.34 47.72
N ASP A 505 54.36 -38.44 48.78
CA ASP A 505 52.99 -37.92 48.79
C ASP A 505 52.97 -36.38 48.70
N ALA A 506 53.96 -35.72 49.34
CA ALA A 506 54.14 -34.27 49.26
C ALA A 506 54.56 -33.84 47.84
N ARG A 507 55.52 -34.55 47.23
CA ARG A 507 55.99 -34.28 45.86
C ARG A 507 54.91 -34.56 44.81
N LEU A 508 54.09 -35.59 45.01
CA LEU A 508 52.96 -35.90 44.14
C LEU A 508 51.89 -34.82 44.22
N THR A 509 51.57 -34.35 45.43
CA THR A 509 50.65 -33.21 45.64
C THR A 509 51.18 -31.95 44.97
N GLU A 510 52.49 -31.67 45.07
CA GLU A 510 53.12 -30.53 44.41
C GLU A 510 53.09 -30.67 42.89
N ALA A 511 53.39 -31.85 42.35
CA ALA A 511 53.31 -32.14 40.91
C ALA A 511 51.89 -31.94 40.37
N TYR A 512 50.86 -32.36 41.13
CA TYR A 512 49.47 -32.14 40.78
C TYR A 512 49.10 -30.64 40.78
N LYS A 513 49.53 -29.88 41.79
CA LYS A 513 49.35 -28.42 41.84
C LYS A 513 50.03 -27.72 40.67
N ARG A 514 51.25 -28.12 40.31
CA ARG A 514 51.99 -27.58 39.15
C ARG A 514 51.30 -27.94 37.83
N LEU A 515 50.75 -29.15 37.69
CA LEU A 515 49.95 -29.54 36.52
C LEU A 515 48.67 -28.69 36.42
N GLN A 516 47.99 -28.41 37.53
CA GLN A 516 46.83 -27.51 37.53
C GLN A 516 47.21 -26.09 37.09
N GLN A 517 48.32 -25.53 37.60
CA GLN A 517 48.82 -24.23 37.14
C GLN A 517 49.16 -24.24 35.65
N LEU A 518 49.78 -25.32 35.15
CA LEU A 518 50.07 -25.50 33.73
C LEU A 518 48.78 -25.56 32.90
N ASN A 519 47.73 -26.22 33.38
CA ASN A 519 46.44 -26.27 32.69
C ASN A 519 45.81 -24.88 32.53
N VAL A 520 45.90 -24.03 33.55
CA VAL A 520 45.42 -22.64 33.48
C VAL A 520 46.16 -21.86 32.40
N GLU A 521 47.49 -22.01 32.30
CA GLU A 521 48.26 -21.35 31.25
C GLU A 521 47.99 -21.92 29.85
N ILE A 522 47.74 -23.23 29.74
CA ILE A 522 47.35 -23.87 28.47
C ILE A 522 45.97 -23.40 28.02
N GLU A 523 45.02 -23.22 28.93
CA GLU A 523 43.68 -22.72 28.61
C GLU A 523 43.76 -21.27 28.06
N LYS A 524 44.60 -20.42 28.67
CA LYS A 524 44.90 -19.07 28.13
C LYS A 524 45.51 -19.16 26.74
N LEU A 525 46.48 -20.05 26.53
CA LEU A 525 47.11 -20.28 25.24
C LEU A 525 46.10 -20.74 24.18
N GLN A 526 45.22 -21.69 24.53
CA GLN A 526 44.15 -22.20 23.65
C GLN A 526 43.15 -21.11 23.30
N THR A 527 42.75 -20.28 24.26
CA THR A 527 41.89 -19.11 24.02
C THR A 527 42.50 -18.18 22.99
N VAL A 528 43.77 -17.81 23.17
CA VAL A 528 44.49 -16.95 22.22
C VAL A 528 44.63 -17.62 20.85
N TYR A 529 44.97 -18.91 20.81
CA TYR A 529 45.06 -19.69 19.57
C TYR A 529 43.74 -19.70 18.79
N GLN A 530 42.62 -20.02 19.45
CA GLN A 530 41.31 -20.03 18.82
C GLN A 530 40.89 -18.64 18.36
N SER A 531 41.18 -17.60 19.14
CA SER A 531 40.90 -16.22 18.75
C SER A 531 41.65 -15.84 17.46
N TYR A 532 42.94 -16.20 17.36
CA TYR A 532 43.74 -15.94 16.17
C TYR A 532 43.21 -16.71 14.95
N VAL A 533 42.88 -18.01 15.10
CA VAL A 533 42.33 -18.82 14.01
C VAL A 533 41.01 -18.21 13.50
N ARG A 534 40.12 -17.79 14.41
CA ARG A 534 38.87 -17.12 14.06
C ARG A 534 39.12 -15.79 13.34
N SER A 535 40.01 -14.94 13.86
CA SER A 535 40.35 -13.67 13.22
C SER A 535 41.00 -13.86 11.84
N ARG A 536 41.84 -14.88 11.66
CA ARG A 536 42.43 -15.25 10.37
C ARG A 536 41.36 -15.70 9.38
N GLN A 537 40.48 -16.61 9.80
CA GLN A 537 39.36 -17.07 8.97
C GLN A 537 38.46 -15.90 8.58
N ALA A 538 38.07 -15.06 9.54
CA ALA A 538 37.28 -13.87 9.28
C ALA A 538 37.98 -12.90 8.31
N ALA A 539 39.30 -12.71 8.44
CA ALA A 539 40.06 -11.88 7.51
C ALA A 539 40.03 -12.42 6.07
N THR A 540 40.24 -13.73 5.87
CA THR A 540 40.14 -14.34 4.53
C THR A 540 38.72 -14.25 3.98
N HIS A 541 37.73 -14.68 4.76
CA HIS A 541 36.32 -14.63 4.38
C HIS A 541 35.82 -13.20 4.13
N SER A 542 36.53 -12.17 4.61
CA SER A 542 36.13 -10.77 4.41
C SER A 542 36.27 -10.24 2.98
N TYR A 543 37.03 -10.91 2.10
CA TYR A 543 37.28 -10.45 0.73
C TYR A 543 37.30 -11.54 -0.36
N THR A 544 37.28 -12.83 0.01
CA THR A 544 37.32 -13.95 -0.95
C THR A 544 35.92 -14.47 -1.25
N GLY A 545 35.61 -14.71 -2.54
CA GLY A 545 34.38 -15.39 -2.97
C GLY A 545 33.19 -14.47 -3.30
N TYR A 546 33.35 -13.16 -3.21
CA TYR A 546 32.30 -12.18 -3.50
C TYR A 546 32.30 -11.62 -4.93
N ASP A 547 33.42 -11.71 -5.66
CA ASP A 547 33.55 -11.06 -6.97
C ASP A 547 32.50 -11.55 -7.98
N ASP A 548 32.31 -12.87 -8.08
CA ASP A 548 31.34 -13.46 -9.01
C ASP A 548 29.90 -13.26 -8.53
N THR A 549 29.65 -13.28 -7.21
CA THR A 549 28.32 -13.05 -6.67
C THR A 549 27.87 -11.62 -6.89
N ILE A 550 28.74 -10.63 -6.61
CA ILE A 550 28.46 -9.21 -6.87
C ILE A 550 28.25 -8.97 -8.36
N ARG A 551 29.12 -9.52 -9.24
CA ARG A 551 28.95 -9.38 -10.69
C ARG A 551 27.61 -9.94 -11.17
N ASN A 552 27.21 -11.10 -10.67
CA ASN A 552 25.93 -11.73 -11.03
C ASN A 552 24.73 -10.95 -10.50
N VAL A 553 24.78 -10.45 -9.26
CA VAL A 553 23.71 -9.63 -8.67
C VAL A 553 23.60 -8.30 -9.42
N ARG A 554 24.72 -7.63 -9.72
CA ARG A 554 24.73 -6.40 -10.53
C ARG A 554 24.06 -6.62 -11.88
N ALA A 555 24.44 -7.66 -12.61
CA ALA A 555 23.84 -7.97 -13.92
C ALA A 555 22.32 -8.19 -13.81
N ARG A 556 21.85 -8.90 -12.77
CA ARG A 556 20.43 -9.11 -12.50
C ARG A 556 19.69 -7.81 -12.14
N LEU A 557 20.30 -6.96 -11.30
CA LEU A 557 19.73 -5.65 -10.94
C LEU A 557 19.64 -4.74 -12.16
N GLN A 558 20.67 -4.69 -13.01
CA GLN A 558 20.65 -3.92 -14.26
C GLN A 558 19.53 -4.38 -15.19
N GLN A 559 19.40 -5.70 -15.39
CA GLN A 559 18.31 -6.27 -16.19
C GLN A 559 16.92 -5.98 -15.58
N SER A 560 16.81 -6.01 -14.25
CA SER A 560 15.59 -5.64 -13.53
C SER A 560 15.28 -4.16 -13.74
N GLN A 561 16.29 -3.28 -13.72
CA GLN A 561 16.17 -1.86 -13.96
C GLN A 561 15.59 -1.57 -15.34
N ASP A 562 16.19 -2.14 -16.40
CA ASP A 562 15.71 -1.96 -17.77
C ASP A 562 14.25 -2.44 -17.94
N ARG A 563 13.89 -3.52 -17.22
CA ARG A 563 12.52 -4.04 -17.22
C ARG A 563 11.56 -3.13 -16.47
N LEU A 564 11.97 -2.59 -15.32
CA LEU A 564 11.18 -1.62 -14.55
C LEU A 564 10.92 -0.37 -15.37
N ASP A 565 11.94 0.18 -16.05
CA ASP A 565 11.80 1.33 -16.95
C ASP A 565 10.72 1.09 -18.02
N MET A 566 10.79 -0.06 -18.70
CA MET A 566 9.80 -0.42 -19.72
C MET A 566 8.38 -0.55 -19.14
N LEU A 567 8.24 -1.20 -17.98
CA LEU A 567 6.94 -1.40 -17.33
C LEU A 567 6.36 -0.09 -16.79
N MET A 568 7.20 0.77 -16.22
CA MET A 568 6.83 2.11 -15.75
C MET A 568 6.37 2.99 -16.90
N ALA A 569 7.09 2.99 -18.03
CA ALA A 569 6.66 3.74 -19.22
C ALA A 569 5.29 3.26 -19.72
N ARG A 570 5.06 1.94 -19.75
CA ARG A 570 3.77 1.37 -20.15
C ARG A 570 2.63 1.74 -19.18
N GLN A 571 2.85 1.63 -17.87
CA GLN A 571 1.84 1.98 -16.88
C GLN A 571 1.58 3.48 -16.78
N GLY A 572 2.64 4.29 -16.90
CA GLY A 572 2.53 5.73 -16.96
C GLY A 572 1.65 6.17 -18.12
N LYS A 573 1.89 5.64 -19.33
CA LYS A 573 1.07 5.93 -20.50
C LYS A 573 -0.40 5.53 -20.32
N MET A 574 -0.67 4.41 -19.63
CA MET A 574 -2.05 3.99 -19.33
C MET A 574 -2.73 4.97 -18.37
N LEU A 575 -2.04 5.41 -17.32
CA LEU A 575 -2.54 6.42 -16.39
C LEU A 575 -2.84 7.76 -17.08
N GLU A 576 -1.92 8.22 -17.93
CA GLU A 576 -2.10 9.43 -18.73
C GLU A 576 -3.31 9.30 -19.66
N THR A 577 -3.46 8.16 -20.35
CA THR A 577 -4.59 7.92 -21.25
C THR A 577 -5.92 7.98 -20.50
N LEU A 578 -6.03 7.27 -19.37
CA LEU A 578 -7.24 7.29 -18.55
C LEU A 578 -7.57 8.69 -18.02
N ALA A 579 -6.54 9.45 -17.60
CA ALA A 579 -6.72 10.82 -17.15
C ALA A 579 -7.17 11.74 -18.29
N ILE A 580 -6.54 11.65 -19.46
CA ILE A 580 -6.91 12.42 -20.65
C ILE A 580 -8.33 12.10 -21.10
N ASP A 581 -8.70 10.82 -21.18
CA ASP A 581 -10.04 10.38 -21.58
C ASP A 581 -11.12 10.96 -20.65
N GLU A 582 -10.88 10.96 -19.34
CA GLU A 582 -11.81 11.58 -18.38
C GLU A 582 -11.88 13.10 -18.57
N LEU A 583 -10.74 13.80 -18.73
CA LEU A 583 -10.73 15.25 -18.93
C LEU A 583 -11.39 15.64 -20.25
N GLU A 584 -11.20 14.86 -21.32
CA GLU A 584 -11.87 15.06 -22.60
C GLU A 584 -13.37 14.83 -22.48
N ARG A 585 -13.81 13.80 -21.74
CA ARG A 585 -15.23 13.58 -21.41
C ARG A 585 -15.83 14.78 -20.68
N ARG A 586 -15.13 15.31 -19.66
CA ARG A 586 -15.54 16.50 -18.90
C ARG A 586 -15.61 17.74 -19.77
N ARG A 587 -14.62 17.95 -20.64
CA ARG A 587 -14.59 19.07 -21.58
C ARG A 587 -15.77 19.01 -22.54
N ALA A 588 -16.02 17.86 -23.15
CA ALA A 588 -17.15 17.68 -24.06
C ALA A 588 -18.51 17.88 -23.36
N GLN A 589 -18.63 17.49 -22.09
CA GLN A 589 -19.82 17.76 -21.28
C GLN A 589 -20.03 19.27 -21.05
N LEU A 590 -18.96 20.00 -20.71
CA LEU A 590 -19.01 21.45 -20.55
C LEU A 590 -19.30 22.19 -21.86
N GLU A 591 -18.74 21.75 -22.98
CA GLU A 591 -19.06 22.27 -24.31
C GLU A 591 -20.55 22.10 -24.63
N ASN A 592 -21.11 20.92 -24.34
CA ASN A 592 -22.55 20.68 -24.47
C ASN A 592 -23.38 21.57 -23.55
N TYR A 593 -22.94 21.80 -22.31
CA TYR A 593 -23.61 22.74 -21.40
C TYR A 593 -23.54 24.18 -21.91
N GLN A 594 -22.42 24.59 -22.50
CA GLN A 594 -22.25 25.89 -23.12
C GLN A 594 -23.23 26.07 -24.29
N ILE A 595 -23.38 25.07 -25.16
CA ILE A 595 -24.35 25.09 -26.25
C ILE A 595 -25.77 25.25 -25.69
N LYS A 596 -26.16 24.43 -24.70
CA LYS A 596 -27.48 24.50 -24.06
C LYS A 596 -27.74 25.87 -23.42
N ALA A 597 -26.76 26.41 -22.70
CA ALA A 597 -26.88 27.73 -22.07
C ALA A 597 -27.00 28.85 -23.10
N ARG A 598 -26.30 28.79 -24.24
CA ARG A 598 -26.44 29.79 -25.33
C ARG A 598 -27.85 29.81 -25.91
N PHE A 599 -28.39 28.64 -26.25
CA PHE A 599 -29.77 28.54 -26.75
C PHE A 599 -30.79 29.01 -25.71
N ALA A 600 -30.65 28.58 -24.46
CA ALA A 600 -31.57 28.96 -23.40
C ALA A 600 -31.46 30.44 -22.99
N LEU A 601 -30.28 31.04 -23.14
CA LEU A 601 -30.06 32.48 -22.98
C LEU A 601 -30.82 33.27 -24.04
N ALA A 602 -30.72 32.88 -25.31
CA ALA A 602 -31.46 33.50 -26.41
C ALA A 602 -32.98 33.39 -26.19
N ASP A 603 -33.50 32.19 -25.90
CA ASP A 603 -34.93 31.99 -25.58
C ASP A 603 -35.38 32.82 -24.36
N SER A 604 -34.52 32.99 -23.36
CA SER A 604 -34.83 33.85 -22.21
C SER A 604 -34.90 35.34 -22.57
N TYR A 605 -34.06 35.82 -23.48
CA TYR A 605 -34.15 37.21 -23.97
C TYR A 605 -35.41 37.44 -24.81
N ASP A 606 -35.72 36.52 -25.71
CA ASP A 606 -36.92 36.60 -26.56
C ASP A 606 -38.18 36.64 -25.68
N ARG A 607 -38.32 35.71 -24.73
CA ARG A 607 -39.46 35.68 -23.79
C ARG A 607 -39.51 36.89 -22.87
N ALA A 608 -38.37 37.41 -22.44
CA ALA A 608 -38.33 38.62 -21.61
C ALA A 608 -38.86 39.84 -22.38
N ASN A 609 -38.49 39.98 -23.66
CA ASN A 609 -38.98 41.04 -24.53
C ASN A 609 -40.48 40.88 -24.81
N GLU A 610 -40.95 39.68 -25.15
CA GLU A 610 -42.38 39.41 -25.36
C GLU A 610 -43.23 39.76 -24.13
N LEU A 611 -42.78 39.39 -22.92
CA LEU A 611 -43.47 39.74 -21.66
C LEU A 611 -43.45 41.25 -21.39
N GLN A 612 -42.41 41.95 -21.82
CA GLN A 612 -42.33 43.40 -21.67
C GLN A 612 -43.29 44.09 -22.64
N GLU A 613 -43.33 43.67 -23.90
CA GLU A 613 -44.30 44.15 -24.89
C GLU A 613 -45.74 43.91 -24.43
N GLN A 614 -46.06 42.69 -23.95
CA GLN A 614 -47.39 42.37 -23.42
C GLN A 614 -47.78 43.27 -22.23
N ARG A 615 -46.84 43.57 -21.32
CA ARG A 615 -47.10 44.48 -20.19
C ARG A 615 -47.30 45.92 -20.65
N GLU A 616 -46.57 46.36 -21.67
CA GLU A 616 -46.76 47.68 -22.27
C GLU A 616 -48.12 47.79 -22.95
N ASP A 617 -48.55 46.75 -23.67
CA ASP A 617 -49.85 46.71 -24.32
C ASP A 617 -51.00 46.60 -23.30
N GLN A 618 -50.86 45.80 -22.24
CA GLN A 618 -51.82 45.78 -21.14
C GLN A 618 -51.95 47.16 -20.46
N ARG A 619 -50.82 47.85 -20.21
CA ARG A 619 -50.85 49.21 -19.66
C ARG A 619 -51.54 50.21 -20.59
N LYS A 620 -51.35 50.09 -21.91
CA LYS A 620 -52.07 50.91 -22.89
C LYS A 620 -53.58 50.62 -22.83
N VAL A 621 -53.98 49.35 -22.74
CA VAL A 621 -55.40 48.96 -22.62
C VAL A 621 -56.01 49.47 -21.31
N GLU A 622 -55.32 49.31 -20.17
CA GLU A 622 -55.78 49.84 -18.87
C GLU A 622 -55.86 51.37 -18.86
N ALA A 623 -54.91 52.06 -19.50
CA ALA A 623 -54.94 53.51 -19.66
C ALA A 623 -56.12 53.96 -20.53
N LEU A 624 -56.41 53.24 -21.62
CA LEU A 624 -57.58 53.48 -22.46
C LEU A 624 -58.90 53.19 -21.72
N GLN A 625 -58.95 52.14 -20.90
CA GLN A 625 -60.12 51.82 -20.06
C GLN A 625 -60.35 52.88 -18.98
N LYS A 626 -59.30 53.34 -18.29
CA LYS A 626 -59.40 54.46 -17.33
C LYS A 626 -59.80 55.75 -18.01
N ALA A 627 -59.28 56.05 -19.20
CA ALA A 627 -59.70 57.20 -19.98
C ALA A 627 -61.17 57.10 -20.39
N ALA A 628 -61.66 55.90 -20.74
CA ALA A 628 -63.07 55.66 -21.04
C ALA A 628 -63.97 55.74 -19.79
N GLU A 629 -63.53 55.28 -18.62
CA GLU A 629 -64.24 55.46 -17.34
C GLU A 629 -64.33 56.94 -16.95
N ILE A 630 -63.26 57.72 -17.14
CA ILE A 630 -63.26 59.17 -16.90
C ILE A 630 -64.24 59.90 -17.85
N VAL A 631 -64.38 59.43 -19.10
CA VAL A 631 -65.38 59.95 -20.06
C VAL A 631 -66.81 59.55 -19.70
N ILE A 632 -67.02 58.46 -18.93
CA ILE A 632 -68.35 58.03 -18.46
C ILE A 632 -68.73 58.72 -17.13
N GLU A 633 -67.76 59.05 -16.27
CA GLU A 633 -68.00 59.82 -15.03
C GLU A 633 -68.12 61.33 -15.27
N ASP A 634 -67.53 61.88 -16.33
CA ASP A 634 -67.50 63.31 -16.62
C ASP A 634 -67.98 63.61 -18.05
N GLY A 635 -69.30 63.57 -18.27
CA GLY A 635 -69.86 64.18 -19.48
C GLY A 635 -71.18 63.62 -20.01
N GLY A 636 -72.28 63.95 -19.35
CA GLY A 636 -73.45 64.42 -20.11
C GLY A 636 -73.15 65.83 -20.62
N ALA A 637 -72.64 65.97 -21.85
CA ALA A 637 -72.73 67.18 -22.66
C ALA A 637 -72.31 66.89 -24.11
N GLU A 638 -73.29 66.95 -25.01
CA GLU A 638 -73.12 67.04 -26.46
C GLU A 638 -72.23 68.22 -26.85
N VAL A 639 -71.29 68.01 -27.77
CA VAL A 639 -71.07 68.88 -28.95
C VAL A 639 -70.45 68.06 -30.09
N ALA A 640 -71.05 68.18 -31.27
CA ALA A 640 -70.48 67.89 -32.59
C ALA A 640 -70.95 69.01 -33.56
N PRO A 641 -70.47 69.14 -34.81
CA PRO A 641 -69.18 68.77 -35.43
C PRO A 641 -68.57 69.95 -36.25
N GLU A 642 -67.39 69.77 -36.86
CA GLU A 642 -67.07 69.98 -38.31
C GLU A 642 -65.56 70.16 -38.63
N PRO A 643 -65.11 69.93 -39.90
CA PRO A 643 -63.91 69.15 -40.22
C PRO A 643 -62.79 69.95 -40.90
N GLU A 644 -61.59 69.36 -41.03
CA GLU A 644 -60.69 69.64 -42.14
C GLU A 644 -59.77 68.45 -42.46
N SER A 645 -59.45 68.32 -43.74
CA SER A 645 -59.04 67.12 -44.45
C SER A 645 -57.54 67.01 -44.75
N SER A 646 -57.09 65.75 -44.78
CA SER A 646 -56.01 65.17 -45.62
C SER A 646 -54.56 65.61 -45.40
N THR A 647 -53.69 64.66 -45.03
CA THR A 647 -52.85 63.93 -46.00
C THR A 647 -52.06 62.81 -45.30
N ALA A 648 -52.07 61.63 -45.92
CA ALA A 648 -51.10 60.53 -45.77
C ALA A 648 -50.58 60.23 -47.20
N PRO A 649 -49.54 59.39 -47.44
CA PRO A 649 -48.82 58.50 -46.51
C PRO A 649 -47.28 58.44 -46.73
N ALA A 650 -46.66 57.52 -45.97
CA ALA A 650 -45.38 56.82 -46.18
C ALA A 650 -44.07 57.56 -45.84
N ASP A 651 -43.38 57.10 -44.79
CA ASP A 651 -42.23 56.20 -44.98
C ASP A 651 -41.87 55.49 -43.66
N GLY A 652 -41.53 54.21 -43.81
CA GLY A 652 -41.06 53.34 -42.74
C GLY A 652 -39.54 53.33 -42.62
N ASP A 653 -39.12 52.60 -41.57
CA ASP A 653 -37.79 52.10 -41.22
C ASP A 653 -36.87 53.00 -40.36
N PRO A 654 -35.98 52.38 -39.53
CA PRO A 654 -36.17 51.14 -38.77
C PRO A 654 -35.58 51.18 -37.33
N LEU A 655 -35.88 50.09 -36.61
CA LEU A 655 -35.30 49.62 -35.34
C LEU A 655 -33.76 49.70 -35.25
N PRO A 656 -33.18 49.84 -34.05
CA PRO A 656 -31.78 49.52 -33.84
C PRO A 656 -31.58 48.00 -33.80
N GLN A 657 -30.94 47.47 -34.85
CA GLN A 657 -30.39 46.12 -34.87
C GLN A 657 -29.20 46.02 -33.92
N GLN A 658 -29.21 45.00 -33.06
CA GLN A 658 -27.99 44.48 -32.46
C GLN A 658 -27.18 43.77 -33.54
N ASN A 659 -25.86 43.99 -33.58
CA ASN A 659 -24.92 43.01 -34.15
C ASN A 659 -24.15 42.33 -33.00
N PRO A 660 -23.99 41.00 -33.04
CA PRO A 660 -23.06 40.26 -32.18
C PRO A 660 -21.60 40.51 -32.60
N PRO A 661 -20.60 40.28 -31.73
CA PRO A 661 -19.20 40.32 -32.14
C PRO A 661 -18.87 39.10 -33.03
N GLU A 662 -18.30 39.37 -34.20
CA GLU A 662 -17.80 38.36 -35.13
C GLU A 662 -16.63 37.57 -34.52
N LEU A 663 -16.76 36.25 -34.54
CA LEU A 663 -15.66 35.29 -34.37
C LEU A 663 -14.80 35.31 -35.64
N GLY A 664 -13.53 35.67 -35.51
CA GLY A 664 -12.54 35.57 -36.58
C GLY A 664 -12.31 34.11 -36.98
N VAL A 665 -12.42 33.83 -38.28
CA VAL A 665 -11.97 32.58 -38.92
C VAL A 665 -10.56 32.83 -39.48
N PRO A 666 -9.63 31.84 -39.46
CA PRO A 666 -8.26 32.05 -39.89
C PRO A 666 -8.18 32.18 -41.41
N ALA A 667 -7.22 32.98 -41.87
CA ALA A 667 -6.91 33.16 -43.28
C ALA A 667 -6.18 31.93 -43.85
N GLU A 668 -6.78 31.30 -44.85
CA GLU A 668 -6.06 30.53 -45.87
C GLU A 668 -5.83 31.41 -47.10
N GLY A 669 -4.56 31.59 -47.45
CA GLY A 669 -4.09 32.20 -48.69
C GLY A 669 -2.89 31.41 -49.20
N ALA A 670 -3.08 30.76 -50.35
CA ALA A 670 -2.23 29.74 -50.95
C ALA A 670 -0.87 30.23 -51.48
N SER A 671 0.12 29.33 -51.46
CA SER A 671 1.04 29.15 -52.60
C SER A 671 1.72 27.77 -52.54
N ALA A 672 1.55 27.01 -53.61
CA ALA A 672 2.23 25.76 -53.89
C ALA A 672 3.73 25.94 -54.15
N GLN A 673 4.55 24.97 -53.74
CA GLN A 673 5.71 24.52 -54.51
C GLN A 673 6.13 23.11 -54.07
N GLU A 674 6.16 22.23 -55.08
CA GLU A 674 6.79 20.91 -55.09
C GLU A 674 8.31 20.97 -54.82
N VAL A 675 8.87 19.81 -54.47
CA VAL A 675 10.21 19.23 -54.79
C VAL A 675 10.67 18.45 -53.54
N GLU A 676 10.42 17.13 -53.47
CA GLU A 676 11.33 16.04 -53.91
C GLU A 676 12.36 15.66 -52.83
N GLN A 677 12.09 14.56 -52.11
CA GLN A 677 12.95 13.42 -51.73
C GLN A 677 12.46 12.69 -50.48
#